data_AF-A0A7W5DYK1-F1
#
_entry.id   AF-A0A7W5DYK1-F1
#
_cell.length_a   1.000
_cell.length_b   1.000
_cell.length_c   1.000
_cell.angle_alpha   90.00
_cell.angle_beta   90.00
_cell.angle_gamma   90.00
#
_symmetry.space_group_name_H-M   'P 1'
#
loop_
_entity.id
_entity.type
_entity.pdbx_description
1 polymer ?
#
loop_
_entity_poly.entity_id
_entity_poly.type
_entity_poly.pdbx_seq_one_letter_code
_entity_poly.pdbx_strand_id
1 'polypeptide(L)'
;MLKSHSLFHRDSLCLLVTRLASHRGSGFAKLMMMLLITLLLFANASEAAENYTISCWQNGWRKNANDKSADIFAIETNRYAMTLDVADFRNFTLGRIGKQVTYEQAVSPKSAPFSDLPAADLLIEMDVDGETYRANTCEAGLQNGVKRLASVRLWESGRFVQHYDFLNLDFKNRDGKLLSCNTRLDLVAWPGSLTFNLIVDGTLDCSQCNMRLGVKSEIGNWRQEGSIKGPVKPGQEKRVTMTCEIEKATTPTSQVTVSVVGGPSMPVHFDEQKNCYVATVENLRRRGRKQSAELREYDEFEITVSGSDSTTPVPLLIDMRPPASVIGVCPILCDEEGQPMGIPVQLSKNWHYRPMGSYLMTYAMLPTTERTTYRMRMVYGFYGTLPSASHSQLCLIGYGGHGRWDQLAIGAWGETICFDMDMSLVDVAITDIRTLMTRDGIKGKKWGWTEAGWGGDWLNLRDARQPKFFPNNLKTAYVSHGPCLTDVRYEGFYGENQEAGLSVQVQTLRTDDYCRTFQNLEYTFEQDVDASKIWLYKLGRTYTYRTPQIDYGNADGLIQGREVPSDLAKGELFLDNVELTGDAPHWISFTGAAEADAARSKPNGYRALIVRRFDAVIGGQAYTNPTISSPVHATDPTNLDLELRPPQGIRRFKKGDRIEMDIELITLPRVADDYYGPNQGFKRHLASHPTSWKTTYREVSGNSLELDVTGGRVLRNYPIVIQAKASEVSVAIHGGVGAVPIQFCGLANRSGQRLFQIVDGRRVAFDQSVHGNDFWQVDFDSASNTYRITYNLPLDETVDTEWVLVQSSAASR
;
A
#
# COMPACT_ATOMS: atom_id res chain seq x y z
N MET A 1 -44.70 -6.90 -16.96
CA MET A 1 -44.84 -8.26 -16.38
C MET A 1 -43.58 -9.04 -16.68
N LEU A 2 -42.60 -9.01 -15.79
CA LEU A 2 -41.41 -9.87 -15.76
C LEU A 2 -40.76 -9.61 -14.39
N LYS A 3 -41.19 -10.38 -13.40
CA LYS A 3 -40.60 -10.50 -12.06
C LYS A 3 -40.46 -12.00 -11.78
N SER A 4 -39.41 -12.33 -11.02
CA SER A 4 -39.15 -13.59 -10.31
C SER A 4 -38.83 -14.86 -11.12
N HIS A 5 -37.55 -15.06 -11.43
CA HIS A 5 -36.95 -16.40 -11.55
C HIS A 5 -35.48 -16.36 -11.06
N SER A 6 -35.28 -16.26 -9.75
CA SER A 6 -33.94 -16.48 -9.13
C SER A 6 -33.96 -17.30 -7.83
N LEU A 7 -35.13 -17.70 -7.32
CA LEU A 7 -35.26 -18.46 -6.07
C LEU A 7 -35.40 -19.98 -6.27
N PHE A 8 -35.67 -20.48 -7.48
CA PHE A 8 -35.97 -21.91 -7.71
C PHE A 8 -34.76 -22.83 -7.93
N HIS A 9 -33.55 -22.29 -8.04
CA HIS A 9 -32.35 -23.12 -8.29
C HIS A 9 -31.63 -23.61 -7.02
N ARG A 10 -31.87 -23.02 -5.84
CA ARG A 10 -31.19 -23.44 -4.60
C ARG A 10 -31.75 -24.73 -4.00
N ASP A 11 -33.07 -24.88 -3.95
CA ASP A 11 -33.71 -26.08 -3.36
C ASP A 11 -33.50 -27.34 -4.22
N SER A 12 -33.39 -27.14 -5.54
CA SER A 12 -33.12 -28.22 -6.49
C SER A 12 -31.71 -28.82 -6.34
N LEU A 13 -30.73 -28.01 -5.92
CA LEU A 13 -29.36 -28.46 -5.66
C LEU A 13 -29.28 -29.30 -4.38
N CYS A 14 -30.02 -28.91 -3.34
CA CYS A 14 -30.06 -29.62 -2.06
C CYS A 14 -30.72 -31.01 -2.19
N LEU A 15 -31.76 -31.13 -3.03
CA LEU A 15 -32.40 -32.40 -3.38
C LEU A 15 -31.51 -33.32 -4.24
N LEU A 16 -30.61 -32.75 -5.04
CA LEU A 16 -29.62 -33.53 -5.80
C LEU A 16 -28.56 -34.15 -4.88
N VAL A 17 -28.15 -33.42 -3.83
CA VAL A 17 -27.19 -33.87 -2.81
C VAL A 17 -27.71 -35.08 -2.03
N THR A 18 -29.01 -35.11 -1.68
CA THR A 18 -29.60 -36.27 -0.99
C THR A 18 -29.70 -37.50 -1.88
N ARG A 19 -29.86 -37.33 -3.20
CA ARG A 19 -29.93 -38.44 -4.17
C ARG A 19 -28.56 -38.97 -4.59
N LEU A 20 -27.51 -38.16 -4.57
CA LEU A 20 -26.14 -38.60 -4.91
C LEU A 20 -25.42 -39.30 -3.74
N ALA A 21 -25.79 -38.99 -2.49
CA ALA A 21 -25.25 -39.66 -1.31
C ALA A 21 -25.66 -41.14 -1.15
N SER A 22 -26.66 -41.63 -1.91
CA SER A 22 -27.14 -43.00 -1.85
C SER A 22 -26.42 -43.98 -2.80
N HIS A 23 -25.55 -43.49 -3.69
CA HIS A 23 -24.74 -44.34 -4.57
C HIS A 23 -23.29 -44.44 -4.10
N ARG A 24 -23.04 -45.40 -3.20
CA ARG A 24 -21.69 -45.89 -2.91
C ARG A 24 -21.18 -46.69 -4.11
N GLY A 25 -20.30 -46.08 -4.92
CA GLY A 25 -19.37 -46.86 -5.76
C GLY A 25 -19.20 -46.46 -7.22
N SER A 26 -19.02 -45.18 -7.56
CA SER A 26 -18.47 -44.85 -8.89
C SER A 26 -17.54 -43.64 -8.85
N GLY A 27 -16.49 -43.65 -9.69
CA GLY A 27 -15.55 -42.53 -9.85
C GLY A 27 -16.23 -41.21 -10.23
N PHE A 28 -17.47 -41.26 -10.72
CA PHE A 28 -18.30 -40.10 -11.04
C PHE A 28 -18.72 -39.30 -9.80
N ALA A 29 -19.03 -39.97 -8.68
CA ALA A 29 -19.37 -39.30 -7.43
C ALA A 29 -18.16 -38.56 -6.81
N LYS A 30 -16.97 -39.15 -6.90
CA LYS A 30 -15.71 -38.49 -6.51
C LYS A 30 -15.41 -37.28 -7.40
N LEU A 31 -15.59 -37.41 -8.71
CA LEU A 31 -15.38 -36.32 -9.66
C LEU A 31 -16.36 -35.14 -9.41
N MET A 32 -17.65 -35.41 -9.20
CA MET A 32 -18.63 -34.37 -8.85
C MET A 32 -18.30 -33.70 -7.51
N MET A 33 -17.86 -34.46 -6.50
CA MET A 33 -17.46 -33.92 -5.21
C MET A 33 -16.21 -33.04 -5.32
N MET A 34 -15.21 -33.44 -6.12
CA MET A 34 -14.03 -32.63 -6.41
C MET A 34 -14.39 -31.35 -7.16
N LEU A 35 -15.31 -31.44 -8.14
CA LEU A 35 -15.82 -30.28 -8.88
C LEU A 35 -16.57 -29.31 -7.94
N LEU A 36 -17.36 -29.84 -7.00
CA LEU A 36 -18.09 -29.07 -6.00
C LEU A 36 -17.14 -28.37 -5.02
N ILE A 37 -16.12 -29.07 -4.52
CA ILE A 37 -15.09 -28.51 -3.63
C ILE A 37 -14.33 -27.39 -4.35
N THR A 38 -13.99 -27.59 -5.62
CA THR A 38 -13.32 -26.57 -6.42
C THR A 38 -14.23 -25.34 -6.61
N LEU A 39 -15.51 -25.54 -6.96
CA LEU A 39 -16.53 -24.47 -7.09
C LEU A 39 -16.78 -23.71 -5.77
N LEU A 40 -16.73 -24.39 -4.63
CA LEU A 40 -16.88 -23.78 -3.31
C LEU A 40 -15.64 -22.95 -2.94
N LEU A 41 -14.44 -23.47 -3.17
CA LEU A 41 -13.19 -22.72 -2.98
C LEU A 41 -13.11 -21.46 -3.86
N PHE A 42 -13.69 -21.51 -5.08
CA PHE A 42 -13.83 -20.33 -5.95
C PHE A 42 -14.76 -19.26 -5.41
N ALA A 43 -15.93 -19.65 -4.90
CA ALA A 43 -16.86 -18.70 -4.29
C ALA A 43 -16.24 -18.01 -3.04
N ASN A 44 -15.41 -18.75 -2.30
CA ASN A 44 -14.81 -18.30 -1.05
C ASN A 44 -13.72 -17.21 -1.23
N ALA A 45 -12.87 -17.33 -2.24
CA ALA A 45 -11.88 -16.28 -2.55
C ALA A 45 -12.55 -15.00 -3.07
N SER A 46 -13.64 -15.15 -3.83
CA SER A 46 -14.41 -14.02 -4.37
C SER A 46 -15.03 -13.15 -3.28
N GLU A 47 -15.69 -13.75 -2.29
CA GLU A 47 -16.38 -12.99 -1.22
C GLU A 47 -15.38 -12.28 -0.28
N ALA A 48 -14.29 -12.94 0.10
CA ALA A 48 -13.23 -12.30 0.88
C ALA A 48 -12.51 -11.18 0.11
N ALA A 49 -12.36 -11.33 -1.21
CA ALA A 49 -11.73 -10.33 -2.06
C ALA A 49 -12.63 -9.15 -2.46
N GLU A 50 -13.94 -9.24 -2.30
CA GLU A 50 -14.82 -8.08 -2.53
C GLU A 50 -14.84 -7.11 -1.35
N ASN A 51 -14.34 -7.53 -0.18
CA ASN A 51 -14.33 -6.75 1.04
C ASN A 51 -13.23 -5.68 1.03
N TYR A 52 -13.63 -4.44 1.31
CA TYR A 52 -12.72 -3.33 1.51
C TYR A 52 -13.29 -2.23 2.40
N THR A 53 -12.38 -1.41 2.95
CA THR A 53 -12.62 -0.18 3.68
C THR A 53 -11.52 0.83 3.28
N ILE A 54 -11.91 1.99 2.78
CA ILE A 54 -11.02 3.08 2.37
C ILE A 54 -11.35 4.31 3.21
N SER A 55 -10.33 5.02 3.70
CA SER A 55 -10.50 6.30 4.39
C SER A 55 -9.76 7.43 3.68
N CYS A 56 -10.34 8.63 3.69
CA CYS A 56 -9.73 9.83 3.14
C CYS A 56 -10.22 11.10 3.84
N TRP A 57 -9.52 12.22 3.62
CA TRP A 57 -9.95 13.56 4.00
C TRP A 57 -10.52 14.27 2.77
N GLN A 58 -11.79 14.67 2.80
CA GLN A 58 -12.45 15.25 1.62
C GLN A 58 -11.84 16.59 1.18
N ASN A 59 -11.30 17.34 2.13
CA ASN A 59 -10.62 18.61 1.92
C ASN A 59 -9.09 18.51 2.11
N GLY A 60 -8.58 17.29 2.28
CA GLY A 60 -7.15 17.02 2.47
C GLY A 60 -6.62 17.34 3.87
N TRP A 61 -5.54 16.67 4.27
CA TRP A 61 -4.93 16.95 5.56
C TRP A 61 -4.33 18.37 5.63
N ARG A 62 -3.78 18.87 4.52
CA ARG A 62 -3.42 20.27 4.35
C ARG A 62 -4.50 21.00 3.56
N LYS A 63 -5.12 22.00 4.17
CA LYS A 63 -6.08 22.87 3.48
C LYS A 63 -5.42 23.68 2.38
N ASN A 64 -6.15 23.81 1.29
CA ASN A 64 -5.84 24.78 0.25
C ASN A 64 -6.08 26.21 0.78
N ALA A 65 -5.35 27.21 0.28
CA ALA A 65 -5.22 28.52 0.95
C ALA A 65 -6.55 29.27 1.19
N ASN A 66 -7.52 29.12 0.27
CA ASN A 66 -8.83 29.77 0.38
C ASN A 66 -9.95 28.81 0.80
N ASP A 67 -9.60 27.56 1.10
CA ASP A 67 -10.55 26.54 1.49
C ASP A 67 -11.00 26.74 2.94
N LYS A 68 -12.27 27.12 3.09
CA LYS A 68 -12.96 27.31 4.37
C LYS A 68 -13.94 26.19 4.70
N SER A 69 -13.96 25.13 3.90
CA SER A 69 -14.82 23.98 4.15
C SER A 69 -14.48 23.31 5.48
N ALA A 70 -15.45 22.60 6.02
CA ALA A 70 -15.27 21.79 7.22
C ALA A 70 -14.22 20.70 6.98
N ASP A 71 -13.52 20.31 8.04
CA ASP A 71 -12.57 19.20 8.01
C ASP A 71 -13.33 17.88 8.09
N ILE A 72 -13.61 17.30 6.92
CA ILE A 72 -14.44 16.10 6.80
C ILE A 72 -13.57 14.86 6.65
N PHE A 73 -13.59 14.02 7.69
CA PHE A 73 -13.07 12.65 7.65
C PHE A 73 -14.12 11.73 7.01
N ALA A 74 -13.74 10.90 6.06
CA ALA A 74 -14.65 10.02 5.35
C ALA A 74 -14.15 8.58 5.29
N ILE A 75 -15.09 7.63 5.39
CA ILE A 75 -14.85 6.20 5.19
C ILE A 75 -15.86 5.67 4.17
N GLU A 76 -15.37 4.89 3.21
CA GLU A 76 -16.15 4.12 2.23
C GLU A 76 -15.82 2.64 2.40
N THR A 77 -16.83 1.78 2.39
CA THR A 77 -16.69 0.32 2.30
C THR A 77 -17.47 -0.22 1.10
N ASN A 78 -17.40 -1.52 0.86
CA ASN A 78 -18.30 -2.17 -0.10
C ASN A 78 -19.76 -2.29 0.40
N ARG A 79 -20.09 -1.82 1.61
CA ARG A 79 -21.43 -1.90 2.24
C ARG A 79 -22.00 -0.55 2.67
N TYR A 80 -21.19 0.34 3.22
CA TYR A 80 -21.62 1.62 3.78
C TYR A 80 -20.57 2.71 3.58
N ALA A 81 -20.99 3.96 3.72
CA ALA A 81 -20.07 5.07 3.88
C ALA A 81 -20.52 5.99 5.01
N MET A 82 -19.55 6.71 5.57
CA MET A 82 -19.77 7.72 6.59
C MET A 82 -18.90 8.94 6.37
N THR A 83 -19.36 10.08 6.88
CA THR A 83 -18.55 11.29 7.02
C THR A 83 -18.68 11.84 8.43
N LEU A 84 -17.57 12.41 8.92
CA LEU A 84 -17.46 13.02 10.24
C LEU A 84 -16.80 14.39 10.08
N ASP A 85 -17.57 15.44 10.32
CA ASP A 85 -17.04 16.80 10.51
C ASP A 85 -16.38 16.88 11.88
N VAL A 86 -15.05 17.04 11.92
CA VAL A 86 -14.33 17.01 13.19
C VAL A 86 -14.56 18.24 14.06
N ALA A 87 -15.10 19.33 13.49
CA ALA A 87 -15.48 20.55 14.21
C ALA A 87 -16.94 20.53 14.70
N ASP A 88 -17.79 19.68 14.09
CA ASP A 88 -19.17 19.52 14.50
C ASP A 88 -19.72 18.13 14.20
N PHE A 89 -19.59 17.21 15.16
CA PHE A 89 -20.09 15.84 15.08
C PHE A 89 -21.62 15.74 14.87
N ARG A 90 -22.38 16.84 15.01
CA ARG A 90 -23.81 16.86 14.68
C ARG A 90 -24.06 16.75 13.17
N ASN A 91 -23.05 17.00 12.35
CA ASN A 91 -23.10 16.83 10.89
C ASN A 91 -22.71 15.41 10.45
N PHE A 92 -22.72 14.43 11.34
CA PHE A 92 -22.40 13.04 11.02
C PHE A 92 -23.38 12.47 9.97
N THR A 93 -22.84 11.71 9.02
CA THR A 93 -23.64 11.01 8.00
C THR A 93 -23.28 9.54 7.99
N LEU A 94 -24.27 8.66 7.77
CA LEU A 94 -24.05 7.22 7.66
C LEU A 94 -25.16 6.58 6.82
N GLY A 95 -24.78 5.94 5.71
CA GLY A 95 -25.72 5.30 4.79
C GLY A 95 -25.14 4.08 4.08
N ARG A 96 -26.02 3.28 3.47
CA ARG A 96 -25.63 2.13 2.63
C ARG A 96 -25.13 2.61 1.27
N ILE A 97 -24.15 1.91 0.71
CA ILE A 97 -23.72 2.15 -0.67
C ILE A 97 -24.58 1.31 -1.61
N GLY A 98 -25.31 1.98 -2.51
CA GLY A 98 -26.25 1.34 -3.43
C GLY A 98 -25.60 0.63 -4.61
N LYS A 99 -24.48 1.16 -5.13
CA LYS A 99 -23.71 0.55 -6.23
C LYS A 99 -22.40 0.00 -5.69
N GLN A 100 -22.28 -1.31 -5.60
CA GLN A 100 -21.04 -1.96 -5.25
C GLN A 100 -20.07 -1.91 -6.44
N VAL A 101 -18.86 -1.45 -6.18
CA VAL A 101 -17.72 -1.47 -7.10
C VAL A 101 -16.60 -2.28 -6.47
N THR A 102 -15.67 -2.80 -7.26
CA THR A 102 -14.53 -3.56 -6.71
C THR A 102 -13.57 -2.64 -5.95
N TYR A 103 -12.70 -3.22 -5.12
CA TYR A 103 -11.70 -2.45 -4.37
C TYR A 103 -10.81 -1.57 -5.28
N GLU A 104 -10.35 -2.14 -6.40
CA GLU A 104 -9.57 -1.43 -7.41
C GLU A 104 -10.35 -0.29 -8.09
N GLN A 105 -11.68 -0.35 -8.13
CA GLN A 105 -12.54 0.71 -8.68
C GLN A 105 -12.91 1.77 -7.63
N ALA A 106 -13.06 1.35 -6.36
CA ALA A 106 -13.45 2.21 -5.24
C ALA A 106 -12.39 3.26 -4.88
N VAL A 107 -11.11 2.95 -5.14
CA VAL A 107 -10.03 3.92 -4.96
C VAL A 107 -10.22 5.15 -5.84
N SER A 108 -10.94 5.02 -6.96
CA SER A 108 -11.16 6.18 -7.81
C SER A 108 -12.06 7.21 -7.15
N PRO A 109 -11.66 8.49 -7.10
CA PRO A 109 -12.48 9.53 -6.48
C PRO A 109 -13.79 9.76 -7.25
N LYS A 110 -13.86 9.33 -8.52
CA LYS A 110 -15.08 9.36 -9.35
C LYS A 110 -16.14 8.34 -8.89
N SER A 111 -15.85 7.45 -7.93
CA SER A 111 -16.86 6.55 -7.35
C SER A 111 -17.92 7.31 -6.52
N ALA A 112 -17.63 8.55 -6.10
CA ALA A 112 -18.54 9.48 -5.42
C ALA A 112 -19.42 8.85 -4.32
N PRO A 113 -18.88 8.02 -3.41
CA PRO A 113 -19.66 7.29 -2.39
C PRO A 113 -20.26 8.21 -1.33
N PHE A 114 -19.79 9.46 -1.27
CA PHE A 114 -20.14 10.44 -0.24
C PHE A 114 -21.22 11.42 -0.71
N SER A 115 -21.61 11.39 -1.99
CA SER A 115 -22.73 12.19 -2.47
C SER A 115 -24.03 11.61 -1.92
N ASP A 116 -24.91 12.47 -1.40
CA ASP A 116 -26.25 12.11 -0.93
C ASP A 116 -26.28 11.14 0.26
N LEU A 117 -25.22 11.10 1.08
CA LEU A 117 -25.27 10.32 2.32
C LEU A 117 -26.33 10.90 3.28
N PRO A 118 -27.22 10.06 3.84
CA PRO A 118 -28.25 10.50 4.77
C PRO A 118 -27.61 10.94 6.09
N ALA A 119 -28.19 11.99 6.68
CA ALA A 119 -27.82 12.46 8.01
C ALA A 119 -28.04 11.35 9.05
N ALA A 120 -27.16 11.29 10.04
CA ALA A 120 -27.24 10.38 11.16
C ALA A 120 -26.89 11.11 12.47
N ASP A 121 -27.56 10.75 13.56
CA ASP A 121 -27.28 11.32 14.88
C ASP A 121 -26.16 10.52 15.56
N LEU A 122 -24.99 11.14 15.75
CA LEU A 122 -23.93 10.63 16.62
C LEU A 122 -24.08 11.24 18.03
N LEU A 123 -24.26 10.37 19.03
CA LEU A 123 -24.34 10.72 20.44
C LEU A 123 -23.07 10.27 21.16
N ILE A 124 -22.38 11.22 21.78
CA ILE A 124 -21.24 11.00 22.66
C ILE A 124 -21.48 11.81 23.93
N GLU A 125 -21.82 11.13 25.02
CA GLU A 125 -22.31 11.78 26.25
C GLU A 125 -21.70 11.15 27.51
N MET A 126 -21.47 11.98 28.51
CA MET A 126 -21.08 11.59 29.86
C MET A 126 -21.97 12.31 30.87
N ASP A 127 -22.61 11.54 31.76
CA ASP A 127 -23.33 12.06 32.92
C ASP A 127 -22.45 11.88 34.16
N VAL A 128 -21.95 12.97 34.72
CA VAL A 128 -21.01 12.98 35.85
C VAL A 128 -21.70 13.59 37.05
N ASP A 129 -21.94 12.77 38.09
CA ASP A 129 -22.60 13.18 39.33
C ASP A 129 -23.94 13.92 39.12
N GLY A 130 -24.71 13.49 38.11
CA GLY A 130 -26.02 14.05 37.75
C GLY A 130 -25.98 15.25 36.79
N GLU A 131 -24.79 15.67 36.36
CA GLU A 131 -24.61 16.71 35.34
C GLU A 131 -24.23 16.08 33.99
N THR A 132 -25.02 16.35 32.95
CA THR A 132 -24.82 15.77 31.62
C THR A 132 -23.94 16.67 30.74
N TYR A 133 -22.90 16.07 30.16
CA TYR A 133 -21.96 16.69 29.23
C TYR A 133 -22.01 15.97 27.88
N ARG A 134 -21.98 16.71 26.78
CA ARG A 134 -21.97 16.17 25.42
C ARG A 134 -20.73 16.66 24.66
N ALA A 135 -20.08 15.74 23.95
CA ALA A 135 -19.02 16.08 23.00
C ALA A 135 -19.61 16.24 21.60
N ASN A 136 -19.37 17.39 20.97
CA ASN A 136 -19.73 17.65 19.56
C ASN A 136 -18.50 17.97 18.70
N THR A 137 -17.29 17.90 19.23
CA THR A 137 -16.03 18.12 18.50
C THR A 137 -14.91 17.44 19.27
N CYS A 138 -13.75 17.29 18.63
CA CYS A 138 -12.48 16.96 19.27
C CYS A 138 -11.51 18.14 19.15
N GLU A 139 -10.32 18.01 19.72
CA GLU A 139 -9.29 19.05 19.65
C GLU A 139 -8.94 19.44 18.21
N ALA A 140 -8.93 18.49 17.28
CA ALA A 140 -8.64 18.79 15.87
C ALA A 140 -9.64 19.78 15.25
N GLY A 141 -10.92 19.71 15.65
CA GLY A 141 -11.96 20.64 15.22
C GLY A 141 -11.86 22.04 15.83
N LEU A 142 -11.03 22.22 16.87
CA LEU A 142 -10.79 23.50 17.54
C LEU A 142 -9.49 24.18 17.07
N GLN A 143 -8.62 23.46 16.37
CA GLN A 143 -7.33 23.94 15.93
C GLN A 143 -7.36 24.53 14.51
N ASN A 144 -6.35 25.35 14.21
CA ASN A 144 -6.15 25.97 12.90
C ASN A 144 -4.72 25.76 12.41
N GLY A 145 -4.49 26.05 11.12
CA GLY A 145 -3.17 25.98 10.50
C GLY A 145 -2.77 24.58 10.02
N VAL A 146 -1.48 24.43 9.67
CA VAL A 146 -0.98 23.23 8.95
C VAL A 146 -0.97 21.96 9.79
N LYS A 147 -1.07 22.07 11.13
CA LYS A 147 -1.10 20.95 12.06
C LYS A 147 -2.49 20.71 12.69
N ARG A 148 -3.55 21.35 12.18
CA ARG A 148 -4.89 21.30 12.80
C ARG A 148 -5.43 19.88 13.03
N LEU A 149 -5.08 18.93 12.17
CA LEU A 149 -5.50 17.53 12.29
C LEU A 149 -4.55 16.65 13.12
N ALA A 150 -3.52 17.22 13.76
CA ALA A 150 -2.52 16.43 14.50
C ALA A 150 -3.08 15.65 15.70
N SER A 151 -4.25 16.05 16.20
CA SER A 151 -5.01 15.36 17.26
C SER A 151 -5.99 14.31 16.72
N VAL A 152 -5.96 14.02 15.42
CA VAL A 152 -6.51 12.80 14.81
C VAL A 152 -5.35 11.89 14.46
N ARG A 153 -5.37 10.63 14.90
CA ARG A 153 -4.23 9.71 14.69
C ARG A 153 -4.67 8.48 13.93
N LEU A 154 -3.94 8.16 12.86
CA LEU A 154 -4.10 6.92 12.10
C LEU A 154 -3.22 5.82 12.71
N TRP A 155 -3.86 4.80 13.27
CA TRP A 155 -3.18 3.63 13.82
C TRP A 155 -2.94 2.57 12.75
N GLU A 156 -4.00 2.19 12.04
CA GLU A 156 -3.98 1.06 11.12
C GLU A 156 -4.80 1.39 9.88
N SER A 157 -4.22 1.18 8.71
CA SER A 157 -4.86 1.41 7.40
C SER A 157 -4.41 0.36 6.42
N GLY A 158 -5.33 -0.08 5.57
CA GLY A 158 -5.08 -1.05 4.52
C GLY A 158 -6.37 -1.40 3.80
N ARG A 159 -6.49 -2.63 3.32
CA ARG A 159 -7.68 -3.07 2.56
C ARG A 159 -8.94 -3.19 3.40
N PHE A 160 -8.88 -3.79 4.59
CA PHE A 160 -10.05 -4.19 5.37
C PHE A 160 -10.37 -3.27 6.55
N VAL A 161 -9.36 -2.81 7.28
CA VAL A 161 -9.51 -2.08 8.54
C VAL A 161 -8.99 -0.66 8.41
N GLN A 162 -9.78 0.29 8.87
CA GLN A 162 -9.36 1.67 9.12
C GLN A 162 -9.53 1.95 10.61
N HIS A 163 -8.44 2.26 11.30
CA HIS A 163 -8.42 2.51 12.74
C HIS A 163 -7.82 3.88 13.03
N TYR A 164 -8.65 4.77 13.57
CA TYR A 164 -8.30 6.13 13.94
C TYR A 164 -8.70 6.42 15.38
N ASP A 165 -8.03 7.36 16.02
CA ASP A 165 -8.60 8.04 17.19
C ASP A 165 -8.62 9.56 17.05
N PHE A 166 -9.57 10.17 17.75
CA PHE A 166 -9.83 11.59 17.83
C PHE A 166 -9.63 12.02 19.27
N LEU A 167 -8.55 12.76 19.53
CA LEU A 167 -8.11 13.08 20.88
C LEU A 167 -8.83 14.29 21.46
N ASN A 168 -8.91 14.30 22.79
CA ASN A 168 -9.36 15.42 23.62
C ASN A 168 -10.75 15.91 23.19
N LEU A 169 -11.77 15.07 23.42
CA LEU A 169 -13.15 15.42 23.10
C LEU A 169 -13.63 16.61 23.95
N ASP A 170 -14.32 17.56 23.31
CA ASP A 170 -14.79 18.80 23.95
C ASP A 170 -16.17 18.57 24.61
N PHE A 171 -16.17 17.96 25.80
CA PHE A 171 -17.38 17.69 26.57
C PHE A 171 -17.90 18.94 27.29
N LYS A 172 -19.06 19.43 26.87
CA LYS A 172 -19.72 20.61 27.48
C LYS A 172 -21.12 20.28 27.99
N ASN A 173 -21.48 20.87 29.13
CA ASN A 173 -22.86 20.84 29.63
C ASN A 173 -23.73 21.85 28.86
N ARG A 174 -25.02 21.97 29.25
CA ARG A 174 -25.96 22.92 28.62
C ARG A 174 -25.58 24.40 28.79
N ASP A 175 -24.85 24.74 29.84
CA ASP A 175 -24.36 26.10 30.12
C ASP A 175 -23.00 26.39 29.46
N GLY A 176 -22.45 25.43 28.70
CA GLY A 176 -21.15 25.55 28.04
C GLY A 176 -19.94 25.27 28.93
N LYS A 177 -20.14 24.83 30.17
CA LYS A 177 -19.07 24.43 31.10
C LYS A 177 -18.38 23.17 30.59
N LEU A 178 -17.06 23.23 30.50
CA LEU A 178 -16.20 22.13 30.07
C LEU A 178 -16.06 21.08 31.19
N LEU A 179 -16.13 19.80 30.83
CA LEU A 179 -15.74 18.70 31.71
C LEU A 179 -14.21 18.52 31.66
N SER A 180 -13.54 18.69 32.80
CA SER A 180 -12.10 18.48 32.91
C SER A 180 -11.75 16.99 32.97
N CYS A 181 -11.49 16.36 31.82
CA CYS A 181 -11.03 14.98 31.72
C CYS A 181 -10.28 14.75 30.39
N ASN A 182 -9.37 13.77 30.34
CA ASN A 182 -8.80 13.35 29.06
C ASN A 182 -9.68 12.27 28.47
N THR A 183 -10.11 12.51 27.23
CA THR A 183 -11.01 11.61 26.52
C THR A 183 -10.57 11.48 25.08
N ARG A 184 -10.92 10.35 24.47
CA ARG A 184 -10.77 10.15 23.03
C ARG A 184 -11.92 9.31 22.49
N LEU A 185 -12.26 9.57 21.23
CA LEU A 185 -13.12 8.70 20.43
C LEU A 185 -12.20 7.87 19.55
N ASP A 186 -12.19 6.57 19.76
CA ASP A 186 -11.48 5.60 18.94
C ASP A 186 -12.49 4.93 17.99
N LEU A 187 -12.12 4.80 16.73
CA LEU A 187 -12.97 4.38 15.63
C LEU A 187 -12.27 3.25 14.85
N VAL A 188 -12.95 2.11 14.74
CA VAL A 188 -12.51 0.96 13.95
C VAL A 188 -13.57 0.61 12.92
N ALA A 189 -13.24 0.77 11.64
CA ALA A 189 -14.13 0.45 10.53
C ALA A 189 -13.68 -0.82 9.81
N TRP A 190 -14.60 -1.77 9.71
CA TRP A 190 -14.53 -2.97 8.87
C TRP A 190 -15.53 -2.84 7.72
N PRO A 191 -15.45 -3.72 6.69
CA PRO A 191 -16.36 -3.66 5.55
C PRO A 191 -17.84 -3.77 5.96
N GLY A 192 -18.15 -4.59 6.96
CA GLY A 192 -19.51 -4.84 7.46
C GLY A 192 -19.88 -4.19 8.80
N SER A 193 -18.96 -3.54 9.50
CA SER A 193 -19.21 -2.97 10.83
C SER A 193 -18.43 -1.69 11.10
N LEU A 194 -18.98 -0.82 11.95
CA LEU A 194 -18.32 0.40 12.42
C LEU A 194 -18.36 0.45 13.94
N THR A 195 -17.18 0.41 14.58
CA THR A 195 -17.06 0.40 16.05
C THR A 195 -16.56 1.73 16.56
N PHE A 196 -17.22 2.25 17.59
CA PHE A 196 -16.84 3.43 18.34
C PHE A 196 -16.48 3.05 19.78
N ASN A 197 -15.34 3.53 20.25
CA ASN A 197 -14.84 3.36 21.60
C ASN A 197 -14.71 4.75 22.24
N LEU A 198 -15.56 5.07 23.21
CA LEU A 198 -15.39 6.28 24.02
C LEU A 198 -14.52 5.90 25.21
N ILE A 199 -13.35 6.53 25.29
CA ILE A 199 -12.34 6.22 26.27
C ILE A 199 -12.08 7.44 27.14
N VAL A 200 -12.06 7.23 28.45
CA VAL A 200 -11.63 8.19 29.47
C VAL A 200 -10.32 7.66 30.04
N ASP A 201 -9.23 8.42 29.87
CA ASP A 201 -7.93 8.11 30.45
C ASP A 201 -7.48 9.19 31.43
N GLY A 202 -6.72 8.82 32.45
CA GLY A 202 -6.20 9.77 33.44
C GLY A 202 -7.21 10.15 34.53
N THR A 203 -7.21 11.43 34.95
CA THR A 203 -7.98 11.87 36.13
C THR A 203 -9.38 12.32 35.75
N LEU A 204 -10.39 11.67 36.34
CA LEU A 204 -11.77 12.15 36.38
C LEU A 204 -12.24 12.05 37.83
N ASP A 205 -12.51 13.19 38.45
CA ASP A 205 -13.08 13.22 39.80
C ASP A 205 -14.60 13.10 39.71
N CYS A 206 -15.15 11.96 40.15
CA CYS A 206 -16.57 11.69 40.15
C CYS A 206 -16.94 10.63 41.19
N SER A 207 -18.15 10.70 41.75
CA SER A 207 -18.72 9.58 42.50
C SER A 207 -19.31 8.53 41.56
N GLN A 208 -19.95 8.98 40.48
CA GLN A 208 -20.50 8.16 39.42
C GLN A 208 -20.40 8.89 38.08
N CYS A 209 -20.00 8.17 37.04
CA CYS A 209 -20.05 8.66 35.67
C CYS A 209 -20.73 7.63 34.76
N ASN A 210 -21.79 8.00 34.05
CA ASN A 210 -22.44 7.15 33.04
C ASN A 210 -22.03 7.64 31.65
N MET A 211 -21.38 6.77 30.88
CA MET A 211 -20.92 7.05 29.52
C MET A 211 -21.94 6.48 28.52
N ARG A 212 -22.27 7.23 27.47
CA ARG A 212 -23.21 6.81 26.44
C ARG A 212 -22.66 7.07 25.05
N LEU A 213 -22.74 6.05 24.20
CA LEU A 213 -22.55 6.13 22.76
C LEU A 213 -23.87 5.80 22.07
N GLY A 214 -24.17 6.49 20.98
CA GLY A 214 -25.32 6.18 20.15
C GLY A 214 -25.11 6.61 18.70
N VAL A 215 -25.59 5.80 17.76
CA VAL A 215 -25.73 6.19 16.35
C VAL A 215 -27.15 5.85 15.92
N LYS A 216 -27.89 6.87 15.47
CA LYS A 216 -29.21 6.70 14.86
C LYS A 216 -29.15 7.16 13.41
N SER A 217 -29.41 6.26 12.49
CA SER A 217 -29.39 6.48 11.04
C SER A 217 -30.58 5.79 10.39
N GLU A 218 -30.77 5.98 9.08
CA GLU A 218 -31.76 5.19 8.32
C GLU A 218 -31.43 3.69 8.25
N ILE A 219 -30.15 3.32 8.40
CA ILE A 219 -29.68 1.94 8.27
C ILE A 219 -29.59 1.18 9.59
N GLY A 220 -29.81 1.87 10.72
CA GLY A 220 -29.88 1.25 12.04
C GLY A 220 -29.87 2.26 13.19
N ASN A 221 -30.14 1.75 14.39
CA ASN A 221 -30.16 2.50 15.64
C ASN A 221 -29.41 1.69 16.70
N TRP A 222 -28.21 2.13 17.01
CA TRP A 222 -27.29 1.49 17.95
C TRP A 222 -27.07 2.41 19.15
N ARG A 223 -27.00 1.81 20.33
CA ARG A 223 -26.73 2.53 21.58
C ARG A 223 -26.03 1.61 22.56
N GLN A 224 -25.01 2.12 23.23
CA GLN A 224 -24.36 1.45 24.34
C GLN A 224 -24.19 2.41 25.51
N GLU A 225 -24.35 1.90 26.73
CA GLU A 225 -24.06 2.61 27.95
C GLU A 225 -23.08 1.82 28.83
N GLY A 226 -22.29 2.55 29.61
CA GLY A 226 -21.39 2.01 30.62
C GLY A 226 -21.32 2.93 31.83
N SER A 227 -21.00 2.38 33.00
CA SER A 227 -20.89 3.17 34.23
C SER A 227 -19.52 3.01 34.87
N ILE A 228 -18.95 4.14 35.29
CA ILE A 228 -17.77 4.25 36.14
C ILE A 228 -18.26 4.58 37.56
N LYS A 229 -17.77 3.82 38.54
CA LYS A 229 -18.00 4.09 39.97
C LYS A 229 -16.71 4.58 40.62
N GLY A 230 -16.79 5.72 41.28
CA GLY A 230 -15.65 6.40 41.90
C GLY A 230 -14.71 7.08 40.89
N PRO A 231 -13.70 7.79 41.39
CA PRO A 231 -12.81 8.59 40.55
C PRO A 231 -11.92 7.72 39.67
N VAL A 232 -11.64 8.18 38.45
CA VAL A 232 -10.60 7.61 37.58
C VAL A 232 -9.28 8.28 37.95
N LYS A 233 -8.25 7.46 38.19
CA LYS A 233 -6.92 7.93 38.61
C LYS A 233 -5.95 8.02 37.43
N PRO A 234 -4.87 8.84 37.52
CA PRO A 234 -3.78 8.81 36.55
C PRO A 234 -3.31 7.39 36.20
N GLY A 235 -3.19 7.09 34.91
CA GLY A 235 -2.79 5.77 34.40
C GLY A 235 -3.91 4.72 34.37
N GLN A 236 -5.12 5.04 34.83
CA GLN A 236 -6.30 4.21 34.61
C GLN A 236 -7.03 4.62 33.33
N GLU A 237 -7.70 3.64 32.74
CA GLU A 237 -8.54 3.84 31.58
C GLU A 237 -9.92 3.20 31.82
N LYS A 238 -10.97 3.92 31.45
CA LYS A 238 -12.36 3.45 31.45
C LYS A 238 -12.95 3.67 30.06
N ARG A 239 -13.89 2.80 29.66
CA ARG A 239 -14.40 2.82 28.30
C ARG A 239 -15.84 2.32 28.19
N VAL A 240 -16.49 2.73 27.11
CA VAL A 240 -17.70 2.10 26.56
C VAL A 240 -17.49 1.88 25.05
N THR A 241 -17.88 0.71 24.56
CA THR A 241 -17.69 0.27 23.16
C THR A 241 -19.03 0.02 22.51
N MET A 242 -19.27 0.60 21.34
CA MET A 242 -20.49 0.38 20.57
C MET A 242 -20.13 -0.02 19.14
N THR A 243 -20.64 -1.16 18.70
CA THR A 243 -20.50 -1.62 17.31
C THR A 243 -21.80 -1.45 16.55
N CYS A 244 -21.74 -0.71 15.44
CA CYS A 244 -22.79 -0.62 14.45
C CYS A 244 -22.62 -1.78 13.45
N GLU A 245 -23.30 -2.90 13.73
CA GLU A 245 -23.38 -4.05 12.82
C GLU A 245 -24.28 -3.67 11.62
N ILE A 246 -23.66 -3.28 10.50
CA ILE A 246 -24.36 -2.80 9.30
C ILE A 246 -24.94 -3.97 8.51
N GLU A 247 -24.21 -5.07 8.44
CA GLU A 247 -24.76 -6.36 8.06
C GLU A 247 -25.09 -7.11 9.35
N LYS A 248 -26.25 -7.76 9.42
CA LYS A 248 -26.54 -8.67 10.54
C LYS A 248 -25.59 -9.85 10.41
N ALA A 249 -24.38 -9.73 10.96
CA ALA A 249 -23.55 -10.87 11.21
C ALA A 249 -24.31 -11.73 12.24
N THR A 250 -24.65 -12.97 11.87
CA THR A 250 -24.63 -14.02 12.89
C THR A 250 -23.24 -13.94 13.50
N THR A 251 -23.14 -13.58 14.78
CA THR A 251 -21.88 -13.59 15.52
C THR A 251 -21.11 -14.82 15.09
N PRO A 252 -19.88 -14.71 14.53
CA PRO A 252 -19.20 -15.87 14.01
C PRO A 252 -19.11 -16.92 15.13
N THR A 253 -19.88 -18.00 15.01
CA THR A 253 -19.79 -19.12 15.94
C THR A 253 -18.60 -20.00 15.61
N SER A 254 -17.87 -19.67 14.54
CA SER A 254 -16.67 -20.36 14.09
C SER A 254 -15.59 -20.25 15.17
N GLN A 255 -15.21 -21.38 15.72
CA GLN A 255 -13.97 -21.50 16.48
C GLN A 255 -12.81 -21.25 15.53
N VAL A 256 -11.91 -20.35 15.92
CA VAL A 256 -10.66 -20.03 15.26
C VAL A 256 -9.53 -20.39 16.21
N THR A 257 -8.55 -21.16 15.72
CA THR A 257 -7.34 -21.48 16.48
C THR A 257 -6.13 -20.98 15.73
N VAL A 258 -5.16 -20.43 16.46
CA VAL A 258 -3.88 -19.98 15.92
C VAL A 258 -2.76 -20.69 16.66
N SER A 259 -1.77 -21.21 15.95
CA SER A 259 -0.54 -21.77 16.52
C SER A 259 0.66 -21.39 15.69
N VAL A 260 1.82 -21.27 16.32
CA VAL A 260 3.08 -21.18 15.58
C VAL A 260 3.36 -22.54 14.93
N VAL A 261 3.76 -22.58 13.66
CA VAL A 261 4.10 -23.84 12.96
C VAL A 261 5.14 -24.63 13.77
N GLY A 262 4.82 -25.86 14.19
CA GLY A 262 5.68 -26.69 15.03
C GLY A 262 5.94 -26.14 16.45
N GLY A 263 5.16 -25.16 16.87
CA GLY A 263 5.29 -24.39 18.10
C GLY A 263 4.01 -24.39 18.96
N PRO A 264 3.93 -23.47 19.94
CA PRO A 264 2.78 -23.39 20.84
C PRO A 264 1.54 -22.79 20.17
N SER A 265 0.35 -23.15 20.69
CA SER A 265 -0.91 -22.48 20.39
C SER A 265 -0.96 -21.09 21.02
N MET A 266 -1.51 -20.13 20.29
CA MET A 266 -1.75 -18.77 20.73
C MET A 266 -3.18 -18.66 21.29
N PRO A 267 -3.39 -17.94 22.40
CA PRO A 267 -4.74 -17.64 22.86
C PRO A 267 -5.44 -16.76 21.82
N VAL A 268 -6.63 -17.19 21.41
CA VAL A 268 -7.50 -16.43 20.52
C VAL A 268 -8.72 -15.98 21.32
N HIS A 269 -9.02 -14.70 21.27
CA HIS A 269 -10.23 -14.13 21.86
C HIS A 269 -10.89 -13.19 20.87
N PHE A 270 -12.17 -12.91 21.05
CA PHE A 270 -12.83 -11.84 20.31
C PHE A 270 -12.60 -10.53 21.06
N ASP A 271 -12.04 -9.53 20.37
CA ASP A 271 -11.85 -8.17 20.90
C ASP A 271 -12.98 -7.28 20.40
N GLU A 272 -13.88 -6.89 21.30
CA GLU A 272 -15.03 -6.03 20.99
C GLU A 272 -14.62 -4.64 20.48
N GLN A 273 -13.44 -4.14 20.88
CA GLN A 273 -12.97 -2.81 20.48
C GLN A 273 -12.55 -2.77 19.03
N LYS A 274 -11.97 -3.88 18.57
CA LYS A 274 -11.54 -4.06 17.18
C LYS A 274 -12.57 -4.81 16.34
N ASN A 275 -13.63 -5.34 16.95
CA ASN A 275 -14.65 -6.19 16.33
C ASN A 275 -14.06 -7.38 15.54
N CYS A 276 -13.03 -8.04 16.08
CA CYS A 276 -12.38 -9.17 15.41
C CYS A 276 -11.80 -10.19 16.39
N TYR A 277 -11.49 -11.39 15.90
CA TYR A 277 -10.66 -12.32 16.66
C TYR A 277 -9.21 -11.82 16.70
N VAL A 278 -8.59 -11.88 17.87
CA VAL A 278 -7.21 -11.45 18.08
C VAL A 278 -6.40 -12.60 18.65
N ALA A 279 -5.31 -12.92 17.98
CA ALA A 279 -4.22 -13.75 18.47
C ALA A 279 -3.01 -12.85 18.77
N THR A 280 -2.70 -12.66 20.05
CA THR A 280 -1.53 -11.86 20.45
C THR A 280 -0.29 -12.74 20.54
N VAL A 281 0.77 -12.33 19.85
CA VAL A 281 2.05 -13.03 19.76
C VAL A 281 3.14 -12.14 20.35
N GLU A 282 3.47 -12.38 21.62
CA GLU A 282 4.49 -11.61 22.32
C GLU A 282 5.82 -12.35 22.41
N ASN A 283 6.91 -11.62 22.16
CA ASN A 283 8.28 -12.07 22.38
C ASN A 283 8.58 -13.44 21.75
N LEU A 284 8.08 -13.69 20.54
CA LEU A 284 8.26 -14.96 19.84
C LEU A 284 9.75 -15.26 19.66
N ARG A 285 10.24 -16.28 20.36
CA ARG A 285 11.64 -16.72 20.26
C ARG A 285 11.80 -17.75 19.17
N ARG A 286 12.60 -17.44 18.15
CA ARG A 286 13.05 -18.42 17.16
C ARG A 286 13.92 -19.48 17.87
N ARG A 287 13.60 -20.77 17.69
CA ARG A 287 14.31 -21.86 18.35
C ARG A 287 15.79 -21.91 17.92
N GLY A 288 16.71 -21.79 18.87
CA GLY A 288 18.09 -22.29 18.76
C GLY A 288 19.05 -21.56 17.82
N ARG A 289 18.73 -20.39 17.25
CA ARG A 289 19.64 -19.63 16.38
C ARG A 289 19.62 -18.14 16.66
N LYS A 290 20.80 -17.51 16.64
CA LYS A 290 20.91 -16.05 16.61
C LYS A 290 20.28 -15.56 15.30
N GLN A 291 19.43 -14.53 15.38
CA GLN A 291 18.82 -13.92 14.22
C GLN A 291 19.90 -13.43 13.24
N SER A 292 19.87 -13.95 12.01
CA SER A 292 20.74 -13.45 10.94
C SER A 292 20.30 -12.05 10.54
N ALA A 293 21.27 -11.18 10.23
CA ALA A 293 20.99 -9.84 9.69
C ALA A 293 20.26 -9.89 8.33
N GLU A 294 20.33 -11.01 7.62
CA GLU A 294 19.62 -11.22 6.34
C GLU A 294 18.14 -11.54 6.50
N LEU A 295 17.71 -12.02 7.68
CA LEU A 295 16.30 -12.35 7.96
C LEU A 295 15.63 -13.30 6.93
N ARG A 296 16.33 -14.38 6.55
CA ARG A 296 15.85 -15.41 5.61
C ARG A 296 14.79 -16.37 6.15
N GLU A 297 14.66 -16.45 7.48
CA GLU A 297 13.70 -17.34 8.13
C GLU A 297 12.37 -16.61 8.33
N TYR A 298 11.27 -17.32 8.07
CA TYR A 298 9.91 -16.84 8.29
C TYR A 298 9.44 -17.13 9.71
N ASP A 299 8.55 -16.27 10.22
CA ASP A 299 7.67 -16.67 11.32
C ASP A 299 6.34 -17.10 10.68
N GLU A 300 5.88 -18.32 10.97
CA GLU A 300 4.70 -18.90 10.34
C GLU A 300 3.65 -19.31 11.39
N PHE A 301 2.39 -19.04 11.09
CA PHE A 301 1.25 -19.36 11.93
C PHE A 301 0.26 -20.26 11.18
N GLU A 302 -0.13 -21.37 11.79
CA GLU A 302 -1.25 -22.19 11.36
C GLU A 302 -2.54 -21.62 11.96
N ILE A 303 -3.52 -21.39 11.09
CA ILE A 303 -4.80 -20.79 11.46
C ILE A 303 -5.88 -21.75 10.99
N THR A 304 -6.61 -22.36 11.91
CA THR A 304 -7.73 -23.24 11.56
C THR A 304 -9.04 -22.54 11.86
N VAL A 305 -9.92 -22.48 10.85
CA VAL A 305 -11.31 -22.06 10.98
C VAL A 305 -12.17 -23.33 10.94
N SER A 306 -13.04 -23.52 11.93
CA SER A 306 -13.81 -24.76 12.14
C SER A 306 -14.92 -25.05 11.12
N GLY A 307 -15.20 -24.11 10.21
CA GLY A 307 -16.36 -24.16 9.31
C GLY A 307 -17.64 -23.65 9.98
N SER A 308 -18.58 -23.13 9.19
CA SER A 308 -19.92 -22.72 9.60
C SER A 308 -20.88 -22.69 8.42
N ASP A 309 -22.19 -22.69 8.70
CA ASP A 309 -23.23 -22.49 7.67
C ASP A 309 -23.30 -21.02 7.18
N SER A 310 -22.52 -20.12 7.79
CA SER A 310 -22.38 -18.74 7.35
C SER A 310 -21.35 -18.62 6.23
N THR A 311 -21.58 -17.69 5.29
CA THR A 311 -20.58 -17.28 4.30
C THR A 311 -19.76 -16.08 4.75
N THR A 312 -20.17 -15.41 5.85
CA THR A 312 -19.43 -14.27 6.40
C THR A 312 -18.03 -14.69 6.78
N PRO A 313 -16.97 -14.06 6.21
CA PRO A 313 -15.61 -14.37 6.58
C PRO A 313 -15.32 -14.01 8.05
N VAL A 314 -14.46 -14.78 8.69
CA VAL A 314 -13.94 -14.51 10.03
C VAL A 314 -12.92 -13.36 9.95
N PRO A 315 -13.14 -12.22 10.63
CA PRO A 315 -12.13 -11.19 10.79
C PRO A 315 -11.11 -11.64 11.85
N LEU A 316 -9.84 -11.77 11.44
CA LEU A 316 -8.74 -12.17 12.32
C LEU A 316 -7.63 -11.11 12.30
N LEU A 317 -7.09 -10.83 13.47
CA LEU A 317 -5.85 -10.09 13.71
C LEU A 317 -4.80 -11.01 14.34
N ILE A 318 -3.60 -11.04 13.76
CA ILE A 318 -2.38 -11.42 14.51
C ILE A 318 -1.70 -10.14 14.95
N ASP A 319 -1.65 -9.92 16.26
CA ASP A 319 -0.97 -8.79 16.91
C ASP A 319 0.40 -9.27 17.40
N MET A 320 1.47 -8.93 16.68
CA MET A 320 2.81 -9.43 16.96
C MET A 320 3.72 -8.34 17.54
N ARG A 321 4.33 -8.62 18.71
CA ARG A 321 5.14 -7.65 19.48
C ARG A 321 6.36 -8.29 20.18
N PRO A 322 7.61 -7.98 19.77
CA PRO A 322 7.98 -7.41 18.49
C PRO A 322 7.98 -8.48 17.37
N PRO A 323 7.78 -8.08 16.10
CA PRO A 323 8.15 -8.92 14.97
C PRO A 323 9.68 -9.03 14.84
N ALA A 324 10.15 -9.97 14.02
CA ALA A 324 11.59 -10.10 13.74
C ALA A 324 12.17 -8.88 13.01
N SER A 325 11.35 -8.21 12.20
CA SER A 325 11.59 -6.85 11.68
C SER A 325 10.24 -6.19 11.42
N VAL A 326 10.15 -4.89 11.70
CA VAL A 326 9.01 -4.08 11.23
C VAL A 326 9.22 -3.62 9.79
N ILE A 327 10.48 -3.42 9.40
CA ILE A 327 10.83 -2.93 8.07
C ILE A 327 10.78 -4.11 7.11
N GLY A 328 10.20 -3.90 5.93
CA GLY A 328 10.25 -4.90 4.85
C GLY A 328 9.33 -6.10 4.97
N VAL A 329 8.67 -6.27 6.12
CA VAL A 329 7.80 -7.43 6.36
C VAL A 329 6.60 -7.44 5.44
N CYS A 330 6.30 -8.60 4.86
CA CYS A 330 5.19 -8.83 3.94
C CYS A 330 4.48 -10.14 4.32
N PRO A 331 3.37 -10.09 5.07
CA PRO A 331 2.59 -11.28 5.37
C PRO A 331 1.89 -11.80 4.12
N ILE A 332 1.88 -13.12 3.92
CA ILE A 332 1.07 -13.79 2.89
C ILE A 332 0.29 -14.95 3.51
N LEU A 333 -0.89 -15.23 2.94
CA LEU A 333 -1.69 -16.40 3.30
C LEU A 333 -1.42 -17.53 2.32
N CYS A 334 -1.05 -18.68 2.84
CA CYS A 334 -0.81 -19.92 2.12
C CYS A 334 -1.78 -21.03 2.54
N ASP A 335 -1.90 -22.09 1.75
CA ASP A 335 -2.47 -23.37 2.19
C ASP A 335 -1.49 -24.15 3.09
N GLU A 336 -1.91 -25.34 3.55
CA GLU A 336 -1.13 -26.22 4.43
C GLU A 336 0.21 -26.63 3.78
N GLU A 337 0.25 -26.73 2.44
CA GLU A 337 1.47 -27.02 1.66
C GLU A 337 2.35 -25.79 1.42
N GLY A 338 1.93 -24.60 1.90
CA GLY A 338 2.70 -23.36 1.77
C GLY A 338 2.53 -22.67 0.41
N GLN A 339 1.57 -23.07 -0.43
CA GLN A 339 1.27 -22.39 -1.69
C GLN A 339 0.45 -21.11 -1.41
N PRO A 340 0.78 -19.97 -2.02
CA PRO A 340 0.00 -18.74 -1.86
C PRO A 340 -1.48 -18.90 -2.27
N MET A 341 -2.38 -18.30 -1.49
CA MET A 341 -3.83 -18.44 -1.67
C MET A 341 -4.47 -17.36 -2.55
N GLY A 342 -3.83 -16.19 -2.68
CA GLY A 342 -4.45 -15.01 -3.30
C GLY A 342 -5.45 -14.26 -2.41
N ILE A 343 -5.65 -14.73 -1.17
CA ILE A 343 -6.44 -14.01 -0.17
C ILE A 343 -5.59 -12.86 0.39
N PRO A 344 -6.06 -11.60 0.34
CA PRO A 344 -5.30 -10.47 0.81
C PRO A 344 -5.05 -10.52 2.32
N VAL A 345 -3.87 -10.05 2.74
CA VAL A 345 -3.55 -9.79 4.14
C VAL A 345 -3.21 -8.31 4.26
N GLN A 346 -4.00 -7.57 5.04
CA GLN A 346 -3.68 -6.18 5.37
C GLN A 346 -2.57 -6.15 6.43
N LEU A 347 -1.68 -5.17 6.30
CA LEU A 347 -0.59 -4.93 7.24
C LEU A 347 -0.55 -3.45 7.68
N SER A 348 -0.42 -3.23 8.99
CA SER A 348 -0.05 -1.94 9.60
C SER A 348 1.02 -2.15 10.66
N LYS A 349 1.96 -1.21 10.80
CA LYS A 349 3.18 -1.44 11.57
C LYS A 349 3.80 -0.17 12.14
N ASN A 350 4.56 -0.27 13.22
CA ASN A 350 5.16 0.88 13.91
C ASN A 350 6.36 0.45 14.76
N TRP A 351 7.34 1.34 14.91
CA TRP A 351 8.42 1.24 15.90
C TRP A 351 8.67 2.55 16.67
N HIS A 352 7.86 3.57 16.42
CA HIS A 352 7.98 4.91 16.99
C HIS A 352 7.26 5.06 18.32
N TYR A 353 6.14 4.34 18.52
CA TYR A 353 5.31 4.44 19.70
C TYR A 353 5.87 3.60 20.86
N ARG A 354 6.77 4.21 21.63
CA ARG A 354 7.47 3.58 22.76
C ARG A 354 6.56 2.75 23.69
N PRO A 355 5.33 3.18 24.06
CA PRO A 355 4.49 2.40 24.97
C PRO A 355 4.11 1.00 24.45
N MET A 356 4.02 0.80 23.13
CA MET A 356 3.75 -0.51 22.53
C MET A 356 5.02 -1.22 22.04
N GLY A 357 6.16 -0.51 22.00
CA GLY A 357 7.36 -0.97 21.32
C GLY A 357 7.13 -1.13 19.82
N SER A 358 7.97 -1.96 19.18
CA SER A 358 7.76 -2.34 17.79
C SER A 358 6.61 -3.33 17.67
N TYR A 359 5.69 -3.08 16.75
CA TYR A 359 4.54 -3.97 16.51
C TYR A 359 4.25 -4.20 15.04
N LEU A 360 3.52 -5.28 14.79
CA LEU A 360 2.94 -5.69 13.53
C LEU A 360 1.47 -6.07 13.72
N MET A 361 0.56 -5.44 12.99
CA MET A 361 -0.86 -5.79 12.96
C MET A 361 -1.19 -6.37 11.60
N THR A 362 -1.48 -7.68 11.54
CA THR A 362 -1.85 -8.34 10.29
C THR A 362 -3.30 -8.79 10.32
N TYR A 363 -4.10 -8.25 9.41
CA TYR A 363 -5.53 -8.50 9.33
C TYR A 363 -5.87 -9.36 8.11
N ALA A 364 -6.74 -10.35 8.31
CA ALA A 364 -7.28 -11.16 7.22
C ALA A 364 -8.79 -11.40 7.43
N MET A 365 -9.50 -11.56 6.32
CA MET A 365 -10.89 -12.02 6.30
C MET A 365 -10.90 -13.46 5.78
N LEU A 366 -11.07 -14.43 6.70
CA LEU A 366 -10.89 -15.85 6.42
C LEU A 366 -12.22 -16.51 6.06
N PRO A 367 -12.35 -17.16 4.90
CA PRO A 367 -13.55 -17.92 4.54
C PRO A 367 -13.94 -18.99 5.58
N THR A 368 -15.24 -19.20 5.75
CA THR A 368 -15.83 -20.01 6.82
C THR A 368 -16.70 -21.17 6.34
N THR A 369 -16.92 -21.36 5.04
CA THR A 369 -17.89 -22.37 4.55
C THR A 369 -17.50 -23.81 4.87
N GLU A 370 -16.20 -24.08 4.96
CA GLU A 370 -15.67 -25.39 5.33
C GLU A 370 -14.55 -25.24 6.35
N ARG A 371 -14.21 -26.33 7.01
CA ARG A 371 -13.05 -26.34 7.88
C ARG A 371 -11.80 -26.19 7.03
N THR A 372 -11.05 -25.12 7.24
CA THR A 372 -9.83 -24.82 6.48
C THR A 372 -8.71 -24.45 7.43
N THR A 373 -7.51 -24.98 7.18
CA THR A 373 -6.28 -24.50 7.81
C THR A 373 -5.51 -23.66 6.80
N TYR A 374 -5.10 -22.47 7.24
CA TYR A 374 -4.25 -21.57 6.49
C TYR A 374 -2.89 -21.50 7.16
N ARG A 375 -1.84 -21.21 6.37
CA ARG A 375 -0.54 -20.83 6.88
C ARG A 375 -0.27 -19.37 6.60
N MET A 376 -0.30 -18.52 7.62
CA MET A 376 0.14 -17.13 7.48
C MET A 376 1.65 -17.05 7.66
N ARG A 377 2.36 -16.67 6.60
CA ARG A 377 3.81 -16.56 6.55
C ARG A 377 4.23 -15.10 6.63
N MET A 378 5.02 -14.76 7.65
CA MET A 378 5.68 -13.44 7.77
C MET A 378 6.98 -13.46 6.98
N VAL A 379 6.96 -12.94 5.75
CA VAL A 379 8.16 -12.79 4.90
C VAL A 379 8.92 -11.56 5.36
N TYR A 380 10.24 -11.65 5.55
CA TYR A 380 11.08 -10.55 6.04
C TYR A 380 12.13 -10.10 5.02
N GLY A 381 13.33 -10.68 5.05
CA GLY A 381 14.44 -10.21 4.23
C GLY A 381 14.44 -10.78 2.82
N PHE A 382 13.96 -12.02 2.65
CA PHE A 382 14.01 -12.77 1.39
C PHE A 382 12.70 -13.51 1.16
N TYR A 383 12.34 -13.72 -0.10
CA TYR A 383 11.33 -14.67 -0.54
C TYR A 383 11.95 -15.55 -1.62
N GLY A 384 12.34 -16.76 -1.19
CA GLY A 384 13.18 -17.66 -1.97
C GLY A 384 14.60 -17.13 -1.99
N THR A 385 15.22 -17.11 -3.16
CA THR A 385 16.61 -16.63 -3.31
C THR A 385 16.75 -15.11 -3.34
N LEU A 386 15.67 -14.36 -3.62
CA LEU A 386 15.70 -12.90 -3.81
C LEU A 386 15.18 -12.13 -2.58
N PRO A 387 15.73 -10.93 -2.30
CA PRO A 387 15.17 -10.01 -1.31
C PRO A 387 13.71 -9.67 -1.57
N SER A 388 12.82 -9.84 -0.59
CA SER A 388 11.38 -9.62 -0.78
C SER A 388 11.01 -8.16 -0.98
N ALA A 389 10.05 -7.87 -1.85
CA ALA A 389 9.44 -6.55 -1.96
C ALA A 389 8.32 -6.37 -0.93
N SER A 390 8.11 -5.16 -0.42
CA SER A 390 6.95 -4.82 0.41
C SER A 390 6.52 -3.37 0.21
N HIS A 391 5.22 -3.10 0.25
CA HIS A 391 4.64 -1.75 0.30
C HIS A 391 3.44 -1.75 1.25
N SER A 392 3.51 -1.07 2.38
CA SER A 392 2.43 -1.08 3.38
C SER A 392 2.36 0.22 4.16
N GLN A 393 1.23 0.45 4.84
CA GLN A 393 1.11 1.54 5.79
C GLN A 393 2.16 1.43 6.91
N LEU A 394 2.72 2.58 7.27
CA LEU A 394 3.59 2.80 8.41
C LEU A 394 2.87 3.78 9.35
N CYS A 395 2.65 3.37 10.59
CA CYS A 395 2.07 4.26 11.60
C CYS A 395 3.17 5.15 12.18
N LEU A 396 2.93 6.47 12.21
CA LEU A 396 3.88 7.49 12.69
C LEU A 396 3.56 8.03 14.09
N ILE A 397 2.58 7.43 14.78
CA ILE A 397 2.30 7.76 16.18
C ILE A 397 3.55 7.48 17.02
N GLY A 398 3.93 8.46 17.84
CA GLY A 398 5.19 8.47 18.60
C GLY A 398 6.35 9.21 17.92
N TYR A 399 6.23 9.59 16.65
CA TYR A 399 7.19 10.43 15.93
C TYR A 399 6.60 11.82 15.61
N GLY A 400 5.45 11.86 14.92
CA GLY A 400 4.77 13.08 14.46
C GLY A 400 4.25 12.92 13.03
N GLY A 401 3.31 13.76 12.60
CA GLY A 401 2.62 13.60 11.31
C GLY A 401 1.70 12.38 11.32
N HIS A 402 0.65 12.43 12.15
CA HIS A 402 -0.18 11.24 12.44
C HIS A 402 -1.18 10.87 11.33
N GLY A 403 -0.99 11.36 10.10
CA GLY A 403 -1.76 10.98 8.93
C GLY A 403 -1.24 9.70 8.28
N ARG A 404 -1.60 9.49 7.01
CA ARG A 404 -1.16 8.35 6.21
C ARG A 404 0.29 8.47 5.78
N TRP A 405 1.07 7.46 6.16
CA TRP A 405 2.42 7.21 5.71
C TRP A 405 2.55 5.80 5.19
N ASP A 406 3.36 5.64 4.15
CA ASP A 406 3.59 4.36 3.49
C ASP A 406 5.08 4.07 3.40
N GLN A 407 5.44 2.83 3.71
CA GLN A 407 6.81 2.32 3.57
C GLN A 407 6.87 1.33 2.40
N LEU A 408 7.70 1.66 1.42
CA LEU A 408 8.16 0.77 0.38
C LEU A 408 9.54 0.23 0.76
N ALA A 409 9.78 -1.08 0.66
CA ALA A 409 11.07 -1.68 1.00
C ALA A 409 11.40 -2.91 0.14
N ILE A 410 12.68 -3.12 -0.13
CA ILE A 410 13.26 -4.35 -0.70
C ILE A 410 14.16 -4.98 0.37
N GLY A 411 13.73 -6.12 0.90
CA GLY A 411 14.28 -6.76 2.09
C GLY A 411 13.89 -6.03 3.38
N ALA A 412 14.57 -6.36 4.48
CA ALA A 412 14.18 -5.94 5.84
C ALA A 412 15.25 -5.12 6.59
N TRP A 413 16.16 -4.46 5.85
CA TRP A 413 17.32 -3.75 6.40
C TRP A 413 17.27 -2.22 6.23
N GLY A 414 16.16 -1.70 5.72
CA GLY A 414 15.92 -0.27 5.54
C GLY A 414 14.70 -0.05 4.66
N GLU A 415 14.25 1.20 4.62
CA GLU A 415 13.26 1.63 3.63
C GLU A 415 13.90 1.62 2.24
N THR A 416 13.11 1.52 1.19
CA THR A 416 13.50 1.90 -0.17
C THR A 416 13.00 3.31 -0.45
N ILE A 417 11.72 3.56 -0.18
CA ILE A 417 11.11 4.89 -0.16
C ILE A 417 10.11 4.97 1.01
N CYS A 418 10.08 6.11 1.69
CA CYS A 418 9.01 6.46 2.62
C CYS A 418 8.14 7.59 2.03
N PHE A 419 6.82 7.47 2.14
CA PHE A 419 5.87 8.44 1.61
C PHE A 419 5.03 9.08 2.73
N ASP A 420 4.90 10.42 2.71
CA ASP A 420 3.95 11.18 3.54
C ASP A 420 2.73 11.52 2.69
N MET A 421 1.84 10.54 2.54
CA MET A 421 0.74 10.59 1.57
C MET A 421 -0.30 11.65 1.91
N ASP A 422 -0.55 11.87 3.20
CA ASP A 422 -1.39 12.97 3.65
C ASP A 422 -0.64 14.31 3.68
N MET A 423 0.67 14.34 3.45
CA MET A 423 1.51 15.53 3.70
C MET A 423 1.32 16.02 5.14
N SER A 424 1.22 15.09 6.08
CA SER A 424 0.86 15.32 7.48
C SER A 424 1.99 15.94 8.30
N LEU A 425 3.24 15.73 7.90
CA LEU A 425 4.42 16.31 8.52
C LEU A 425 5.11 17.31 7.58
N VAL A 426 5.29 16.92 6.32
CA VAL A 426 5.93 17.72 5.28
C VAL A 426 4.94 18.04 4.17
N ASP A 427 5.35 18.87 3.22
CA ASP A 427 4.53 19.33 2.09
C ASP A 427 4.95 18.67 0.77
N VAL A 428 5.47 17.45 0.82
CA VAL A 428 5.92 16.67 -0.34
C VAL A 428 5.60 15.19 -0.14
N ALA A 429 5.25 14.46 -1.19
CA ALA A 429 4.81 13.07 -1.07
C ALA A 429 5.96 12.09 -0.80
N ILE A 430 7.13 12.28 -1.41
CA ILE A 430 8.30 11.40 -1.30
C ILE A 430 9.25 11.98 -0.24
N THR A 431 9.67 11.15 0.72
CA THR A 431 10.56 11.56 1.82
C THR A 431 11.89 10.82 1.74
N ASP A 432 12.17 9.88 2.64
CA ASP A 432 13.40 9.10 2.64
C ASP A 432 13.53 8.26 1.36
N ILE A 433 14.70 8.30 0.72
CA ILE A 433 15.06 7.45 -0.42
C ILE A 433 16.38 6.76 -0.10
N ARG A 434 16.44 5.45 -0.31
CA ARG A 434 17.56 4.61 0.15
C ARG A 434 18.05 3.69 -0.96
N THR A 435 19.32 3.31 -0.88
CA THR A 435 19.95 2.40 -1.86
C THR A 435 19.96 0.94 -1.39
N LEU A 436 19.93 0.00 -2.31
CA LEU A 436 19.98 -1.44 -2.02
C LEU A 436 21.41 -1.94 -1.98
N MET A 437 21.68 -2.89 -1.08
CA MET A 437 22.91 -3.69 -1.05
C MET A 437 24.23 -2.91 -1.11
N THR A 438 24.26 -1.74 -0.46
CA THR A 438 25.43 -0.86 -0.39
C THR A 438 26.08 -0.90 1.00
N ARG A 439 27.41 -0.83 1.06
CA ARG A 439 28.25 -0.74 2.27
C ARG A 439 29.38 0.27 2.06
N ASP A 440 30.03 0.72 3.14
CA ASP A 440 31.19 1.62 3.06
C ASP A 440 32.49 0.84 2.76
N GLY A 441 32.81 0.69 1.47
CA GLY A 441 33.95 -0.07 0.99
C GLY A 441 33.86 -1.57 1.28
N ILE A 442 34.89 -2.32 0.87
CA ILE A 442 34.88 -3.80 0.93
C ILE A 442 34.73 -4.38 2.35
N LYS A 443 35.10 -3.61 3.37
CA LYS A 443 35.00 -3.98 4.80
C LYS A 443 33.76 -3.42 5.50
N GLY A 444 32.95 -2.61 4.81
CA GLY A 444 31.75 -2.02 5.35
C GLY A 444 30.70 -3.06 5.76
N LYS A 445 29.86 -2.70 6.74
CA LYS A 445 28.80 -3.56 7.25
C LYS A 445 27.70 -3.74 6.19
N LYS A 446 27.27 -4.99 5.99
CA LYS A 446 26.13 -5.35 5.12
C LYS A 446 24.81 -5.33 5.89
N TRP A 447 23.69 -5.30 5.17
CA TRP A 447 22.34 -5.50 5.71
C TRP A 447 21.99 -4.46 6.79
N GLY A 448 22.13 -3.19 6.45
CA GLY A 448 21.76 -2.08 7.31
C GLY A 448 21.21 -0.91 6.51
N TRP A 449 20.83 0.14 7.25
CA TRP A 449 20.34 1.38 6.68
C TRP A 449 21.38 2.01 5.76
N THR A 450 20.92 2.42 4.60
CA THR A 450 21.70 3.12 3.56
C THR A 450 21.17 4.54 3.36
N GLU A 451 21.68 5.27 2.37
CA GLU A 451 21.19 6.58 1.96
C GLU A 451 21.21 6.74 0.44
N ALA A 452 20.22 7.43 -0.13
CA ALA A 452 20.27 7.94 -1.51
C ALA A 452 19.74 9.39 -1.62
N GLY A 453 19.49 10.04 -0.48
CA GLY A 453 18.96 11.39 -0.39
C GLY A 453 17.53 11.43 0.16
N TRP A 454 16.92 12.61 0.07
CA TRP A 454 15.59 12.86 0.64
C TRP A 454 14.77 13.74 -0.29
N GLY A 455 13.46 13.56 -0.23
CA GLY A 455 12.48 14.45 -0.83
C GLY A 455 12.15 14.14 -2.29
N GLY A 456 10.91 14.45 -2.63
CA GLY A 456 10.36 14.45 -3.97
C GLY A 456 8.85 14.65 -3.92
N ASP A 457 8.24 15.02 -5.02
CA ASP A 457 6.82 15.35 -5.05
C ASP A 457 6.22 14.94 -6.39
N TRP A 458 4.97 14.49 -6.40
CA TRP A 458 4.31 14.09 -7.64
C TRP A 458 3.88 15.31 -8.43
N LEU A 459 3.20 16.30 -7.83
CA LEU A 459 2.73 17.46 -8.57
C LEU A 459 2.88 18.72 -7.72
N ASN A 460 3.31 19.80 -8.36
CA ASN A 460 3.12 21.13 -7.81
C ASN A 460 2.43 22.01 -8.84
N LEU A 461 1.31 22.57 -8.43
CA LEU A 461 0.62 23.65 -9.12
C LEU A 461 0.61 24.85 -8.18
N ARG A 462 1.00 26.01 -8.70
CA ARG A 462 0.84 27.31 -8.05
C ARG A 462 0.16 28.24 -9.00
N ASP A 463 -0.76 29.05 -8.51
CA ASP A 463 -1.39 30.11 -9.27
C ASP A 463 -1.48 31.40 -8.42
N ALA A 464 -2.20 32.40 -8.89
CA ALA A 464 -2.40 33.65 -8.15
C ALA A 464 -3.25 33.46 -6.86
N ARG A 465 -4.05 32.40 -6.79
CA ARG A 465 -4.95 32.10 -5.67
C ARG A 465 -4.26 31.29 -4.58
N GLN A 466 -3.26 30.48 -4.94
CA GLN A 466 -2.67 29.51 -4.04
C GLN A 466 -1.17 29.22 -4.31
N PRO A 467 -0.32 29.26 -3.25
CA PRO A 467 1.13 29.04 -3.37
C PRO A 467 1.55 27.58 -3.59
N LYS A 468 0.67 26.61 -3.33
CA LYS A 468 0.81 25.19 -3.69
C LYS A 468 -0.57 24.55 -3.56
N PHE A 469 -1.05 23.89 -4.59
CA PHE A 469 -2.24 23.05 -4.52
C PHE A 469 -1.90 21.80 -3.70
N PHE A 470 -2.77 21.44 -2.77
CA PHE A 470 -2.63 20.27 -1.92
C PHE A 470 -3.63 19.18 -2.32
N PRO A 471 -3.27 17.90 -2.08
CA PRO A 471 -4.15 16.79 -2.39
C PRO A 471 -5.38 16.79 -1.47
N ASN A 472 -6.54 16.44 -2.03
CA ASN A 472 -7.78 16.16 -1.31
C ASN A 472 -8.47 14.93 -1.90
N ASN A 473 -9.40 14.35 -1.14
CA ASN A 473 -10.06 13.07 -1.50
C ASN A 473 -9.05 11.98 -1.88
N LEU A 474 -7.86 12.01 -1.27
CA LEU A 474 -6.78 11.08 -1.59
C LEU A 474 -7.08 9.72 -0.96
N LYS A 475 -7.45 8.76 -1.81
CA LYS A 475 -7.71 7.36 -1.46
C LYS A 475 -6.48 6.52 -1.80
N THR A 476 -6.25 5.49 -0.98
CA THR A 476 -5.14 4.55 -1.16
C THR A 476 -5.67 3.13 -1.25
N ALA A 477 -5.18 2.35 -2.21
CA ALA A 477 -5.49 0.93 -2.34
C ALA A 477 -4.22 0.08 -2.46
N TYR A 478 -4.00 -0.79 -1.47
CA TYR A 478 -2.98 -1.83 -1.48
C TYR A 478 -3.48 -3.05 -2.26
N VAL A 479 -3.34 -3.03 -3.59
CA VAL A 479 -3.77 -4.12 -4.46
C VAL A 479 -2.91 -5.36 -4.22
N SER A 480 -1.59 -5.17 -4.10
CA SER A 480 -0.66 -6.20 -3.67
C SER A 480 0.44 -5.61 -2.79
N HIS A 481 0.61 -6.19 -1.60
CA HIS A 481 1.68 -5.79 -0.67
C HIS A 481 3.05 -6.35 -1.08
N GLY A 482 3.15 -7.30 -2.02
CA GLY A 482 4.35 -8.09 -2.35
C GLY A 482 4.11 -9.61 -2.19
N PRO A 483 5.14 -10.47 -2.06
CA PRO A 483 6.57 -10.18 -1.94
C PRO A 483 7.38 -10.21 -3.25
N CYS A 484 6.76 -10.53 -4.40
CA CYS A 484 7.41 -10.58 -5.71
C CYS A 484 7.33 -9.25 -6.46
N LEU A 485 6.15 -8.63 -6.46
CA LEU A 485 5.85 -7.33 -7.04
C LEU A 485 4.76 -6.65 -6.21
N THR A 486 5.01 -5.41 -5.79
CA THR A 486 3.98 -4.60 -5.11
C THR A 486 3.08 -3.90 -6.12
N ASP A 487 1.86 -3.57 -5.71
CA ASP A 487 0.93 -2.73 -6.47
C ASP A 487 0.09 -1.91 -5.48
N VAL A 488 0.39 -0.62 -5.37
CA VAL A 488 -0.37 0.32 -4.54
C VAL A 488 -0.81 1.51 -5.39
N ARG A 489 -2.09 1.85 -5.27
CA ARG A 489 -2.73 2.93 -6.02
C ARG A 489 -3.09 4.09 -5.11
N TYR A 490 -2.91 5.30 -5.62
CA TYR A 490 -3.28 6.55 -4.97
C TYR A 490 -4.09 7.38 -5.96
N GLU A 491 -5.34 7.68 -5.63
CA GLU A 491 -6.19 8.49 -6.49
C GLU A 491 -6.87 9.60 -5.69
N GLY A 492 -7.01 10.79 -6.28
CA GLY A 492 -7.56 11.96 -5.62
C GLY A 492 -7.52 13.18 -6.53
N PHE A 493 -7.50 14.37 -5.93
CA PHE A 493 -7.38 15.62 -6.68
C PHE A 493 -6.39 16.58 -6.02
N TYR A 494 -5.89 17.54 -6.80
CA TYR A 494 -5.17 18.72 -6.32
C TYR A 494 -6.02 19.98 -6.48
N GLY A 495 -5.97 20.84 -5.45
CA GLY A 495 -6.63 22.15 -5.44
C GLY A 495 -8.03 22.11 -4.84
N GLU A 496 -8.49 23.23 -4.29
CA GLU A 496 -9.75 23.31 -3.52
C GLU A 496 -10.99 22.95 -4.34
N ASN A 497 -10.96 23.20 -5.66
CA ASN A 497 -12.06 22.92 -6.59
C ASN A 497 -11.78 21.68 -7.45
N GLN A 498 -10.87 20.81 -6.97
CA GLN A 498 -10.45 19.60 -7.67
C GLN A 498 -9.86 19.90 -9.06
N GLU A 499 -9.06 20.96 -9.17
CA GLU A 499 -8.55 21.47 -10.44
C GLU A 499 -7.79 20.43 -11.28
N ALA A 500 -7.05 19.52 -10.65
CA ALA A 500 -6.36 18.42 -11.33
C ALA A 500 -6.64 17.08 -10.63
N GLY A 501 -7.22 16.13 -11.35
CA GLY A 501 -7.31 14.73 -10.94
C GLY A 501 -5.94 14.08 -10.94
N LEU A 502 -5.72 13.21 -9.95
CA LEU A 502 -4.51 12.44 -9.74
C LEU A 502 -4.83 10.95 -9.78
N SER A 503 -4.06 10.19 -10.55
CA SER A 503 -3.94 8.73 -10.38
C SER A 503 -2.47 8.35 -10.39
N VAL A 504 -2.04 7.61 -9.36
CA VAL A 504 -0.68 7.11 -9.24
C VAL A 504 -0.68 5.64 -8.89
N GLN A 505 0.06 4.83 -9.66
CA GLN A 505 0.37 3.45 -9.33
C GLN A 505 1.85 3.32 -8.96
N VAL A 506 2.16 2.78 -7.79
CA VAL A 506 3.54 2.56 -7.32
C VAL A 506 3.82 1.07 -7.16
N GLN A 507 4.90 0.62 -7.80
CA GLN A 507 5.34 -0.78 -7.76
C GLN A 507 6.84 -0.88 -7.48
N THR A 508 7.24 -1.92 -6.74
CA THR A 508 8.63 -2.37 -6.60
C THR A 508 8.67 -3.90 -6.66
N LEU A 509 9.84 -4.43 -7.01
CA LEU A 509 10.06 -5.85 -7.25
C LEU A 509 11.08 -6.44 -6.27
N ARG A 510 11.00 -7.76 -6.06
CA ARG A 510 12.13 -8.50 -5.47
C ARG A 510 13.28 -8.53 -6.46
N THR A 511 14.48 -8.19 -5.98
CA THR A 511 15.68 -8.14 -6.83
C THR A 511 16.95 -8.24 -6.01
N ASP A 512 18.05 -8.66 -6.63
CA ASP A 512 19.35 -8.87 -6.02
C ASP A 512 20.45 -7.90 -6.51
N ASP A 513 20.11 -6.94 -7.36
CA ASP A 513 21.02 -5.92 -7.89
C ASP A 513 20.83 -4.55 -7.24
N TYR A 514 19.81 -3.78 -7.61
CA TYR A 514 19.56 -2.41 -7.13
C TYR A 514 18.06 -2.08 -7.07
N CYS A 515 17.69 -1.05 -6.30
CA CYS A 515 16.29 -0.63 -6.19
C CYS A 515 15.75 -0.16 -7.54
N ARG A 516 14.54 -0.60 -7.88
CA ARG A 516 13.70 0.01 -8.91
C ARG A 516 12.33 0.27 -8.32
N THR A 517 11.83 1.48 -8.52
CA THR A 517 10.46 1.84 -8.15
C THR A 517 9.78 2.42 -9.37
N PHE A 518 8.78 1.70 -9.86
CA PHE A 518 7.91 2.13 -10.95
C PHE A 518 6.82 3.03 -10.38
N GLN A 519 6.60 4.18 -11.01
CA GLN A 519 5.52 5.09 -10.69
C GLN A 519 4.83 5.45 -12.00
N ASN A 520 3.58 5.00 -12.18
CA ASN A 520 2.74 5.45 -13.29
C ASN A 520 1.92 6.63 -12.77
N LEU A 521 2.08 7.82 -13.34
CA LEU A 521 1.36 9.02 -12.94
C LEU A 521 0.44 9.48 -14.05
N GLU A 522 -0.78 9.85 -13.68
CA GLU A 522 -1.75 10.48 -14.56
C GLU A 522 -2.33 11.73 -13.90
N TYR A 523 -2.35 12.81 -14.68
CA TYR A 523 -3.04 14.05 -14.36
C TYR A 523 -4.12 14.31 -15.41
N THR A 524 -5.34 14.58 -14.96
CA THR A 524 -6.42 15.11 -15.80
C THR A 524 -6.84 16.47 -15.23
N PHE A 525 -6.74 17.53 -16.02
CA PHE A 525 -7.18 18.86 -15.59
C PHE A 525 -8.71 18.93 -15.68
N GLU A 526 -9.38 18.97 -14.53
CA GLU A 526 -10.84 19.00 -14.44
C GLU A 526 -11.39 20.43 -14.53
N GLN A 527 -10.51 21.43 -14.36
CA GLN A 527 -10.77 22.86 -14.50
C GLN A 527 -9.66 23.55 -15.30
N ASP A 528 -9.93 24.76 -15.77
CA ASP A 528 -8.90 25.63 -16.33
C ASP A 528 -7.94 26.08 -15.21
N VAL A 529 -6.63 25.92 -15.44
CA VAL A 529 -5.56 26.30 -14.51
C VAL A 529 -4.54 27.19 -15.23
N ASP A 530 -4.23 28.34 -14.66
CA ASP A 530 -3.13 29.22 -15.10
C ASP A 530 -2.00 29.17 -14.06
N ALA A 531 -1.03 28.29 -14.29
CA ALA A 531 0.02 27.99 -13.34
C ALA A 531 1.17 29.01 -13.42
N SER A 532 1.39 29.74 -12.34
CA SER A 532 2.57 30.59 -12.15
C SER A 532 3.85 29.78 -11.94
N LYS A 533 3.73 28.57 -11.39
CA LYS A 533 4.79 27.56 -11.30
C LYS A 533 4.20 26.17 -11.36
N ILE A 534 4.84 25.30 -12.13
CA ILE A 534 4.46 23.89 -12.24
C ILE A 534 5.71 23.00 -12.36
N TRP A 535 5.65 21.85 -11.69
CA TRP A 535 6.43 20.67 -12.04
C TRP A 535 5.51 19.45 -11.98
N LEU A 536 5.67 18.57 -12.96
CA LEU A 536 4.93 17.31 -13.14
C LEU A 536 5.53 16.17 -12.33
N TYR A 537 6.77 16.32 -11.85
CA TYR A 537 7.41 15.44 -10.90
C TYR A 537 8.63 16.16 -10.34
N LYS A 538 8.97 15.94 -9.08
CA LYS A 538 10.20 16.47 -8.46
C LYS A 538 10.94 15.38 -7.72
N LEU A 539 12.26 15.35 -7.91
CA LEU A 539 13.20 14.55 -7.13
C LEU A 539 14.20 15.48 -6.47
N GLY A 540 14.36 15.41 -5.15
CA GLY A 540 15.27 16.29 -4.41
C GLY A 540 14.60 16.97 -3.21
N ARG A 541 15.17 18.07 -2.72
CA ARG A 541 15.08 18.61 -1.36
C ARG A 541 16.07 17.95 -0.39
N THR A 542 17.19 17.45 -0.92
CA THR A 542 18.25 16.84 -0.11
C THR A 542 19.25 17.89 0.36
N TYR A 543 19.44 18.02 1.66
CA TYR A 543 20.42 18.97 2.22
C TYR A 543 21.83 18.37 2.40
N THR A 544 21.94 17.07 2.64
CA THR A 544 23.20 16.42 3.01
C THR A 544 23.94 15.77 1.85
N TYR A 545 23.52 16.02 0.61
CA TYR A 545 24.10 15.38 -0.58
C TYR A 545 24.80 16.38 -1.47
N ARG A 546 25.96 15.99 -2.01
CA ARG A 546 26.60 16.69 -3.12
C ARG A 546 26.15 16.09 -4.44
N THR A 547 25.79 16.94 -5.41
CA THR A 547 25.57 16.53 -6.80
C THR A 547 26.76 17.01 -7.63
N PRO A 548 27.75 16.16 -7.95
CA PRO A 548 28.93 16.59 -8.72
C PRO A 548 28.68 16.63 -10.23
N GLN A 549 27.74 15.83 -10.72
CA GLN A 549 27.44 15.70 -12.14
C GLN A 549 25.96 15.38 -12.34
N ILE A 550 25.40 15.92 -13.42
CA ILE A 550 24.11 15.51 -13.97
C ILE A 550 24.31 15.07 -15.41
N ASP A 551 23.85 13.86 -15.72
CA ASP A 551 23.85 13.29 -17.06
C ASP A 551 22.41 13.03 -17.48
N TYR A 552 22.10 13.25 -18.76
CA TYR A 552 20.80 12.89 -19.31
C TYR A 552 20.91 12.39 -20.74
N GLY A 553 19.95 11.58 -21.12
CA GLY A 553 19.95 10.88 -22.39
C GLY A 553 18.59 10.32 -22.78
N ASN A 554 18.60 9.50 -23.82
CA ASN A 554 17.44 8.84 -24.39
C ASN A 554 17.76 7.36 -24.69
N ALA A 555 16.94 6.69 -25.48
CA ALA A 555 17.12 5.28 -25.85
C ALA A 555 18.46 5.00 -26.55
N ASP A 556 19.03 5.97 -27.28
CA ASP A 556 20.29 5.82 -28.02
C ASP A 556 21.55 6.02 -27.14
N GLY A 557 21.37 6.52 -25.92
CA GLY A 557 22.46 6.77 -24.98
C GLY A 557 22.49 8.19 -24.45
N LEU A 558 23.71 8.66 -24.13
CA LEU A 558 23.95 9.96 -23.52
C LEU A 558 23.70 11.09 -24.53
N ILE A 559 22.86 12.05 -24.17
CA ILE A 559 22.72 13.32 -24.90
C ILE A 559 23.77 14.30 -24.37
N GLN A 560 23.83 14.51 -23.05
CA GLN A 560 24.78 15.42 -22.45
C GLN A 560 25.10 15.05 -20.99
N GLY A 561 26.36 15.21 -20.62
CA GLY A 561 26.83 15.23 -19.23
C GLY A 561 27.35 16.61 -18.85
N ARG A 562 27.04 17.07 -17.64
CA ARG A 562 27.50 18.37 -17.11
C ARG A 562 28.02 18.24 -15.70
N GLU A 563 29.23 18.72 -15.47
CA GLU A 563 29.80 18.92 -14.15
C GLU A 563 29.08 20.08 -13.44
N VAL A 564 28.80 19.92 -12.15
CA VAL A 564 28.09 20.90 -11.33
C VAL A 564 29.12 21.68 -10.50
N PRO A 565 29.27 23.00 -10.72
CA PRO A 565 30.16 23.84 -9.93
C PRO A 565 29.75 23.90 -8.45
N SER A 566 30.71 24.09 -7.56
CA SER A 566 30.45 24.15 -6.11
C SER A 566 29.98 25.52 -5.62
N ASP A 567 30.04 26.55 -6.46
CA ASP A 567 29.83 27.97 -6.12
C ASP A 567 28.49 28.53 -6.62
N LEU A 568 27.58 27.66 -7.06
CA LEU A 568 26.24 28.05 -7.52
C LEU A 568 25.39 28.67 -6.40
N ALA A 569 24.54 29.62 -6.74
CA ALA A 569 23.65 30.27 -5.78
C ALA A 569 22.39 29.44 -5.52
N LYS A 570 21.86 29.49 -4.28
CA LYS A 570 20.60 28.82 -3.94
C LYS A 570 19.46 29.33 -4.82
N GLY A 571 18.74 28.41 -5.46
CA GLY A 571 17.63 28.70 -6.36
C GLY A 571 18.03 29.01 -7.81
N GLU A 572 19.32 29.12 -8.11
CA GLU A 572 19.82 29.22 -9.48
C GLU A 572 19.40 27.99 -10.30
N LEU A 573 19.05 28.17 -11.58
CA LEU A 573 18.70 27.08 -12.48
C LEU A 573 19.95 26.60 -13.22
N PHE A 574 20.51 25.47 -12.78
CA PHE A 574 21.65 24.84 -13.45
C PHE A 574 21.25 24.28 -14.83
N LEU A 575 20.07 23.66 -14.90
CA LEU A 575 19.36 23.36 -16.14
C LEU A 575 18.03 24.13 -16.14
N ASP A 576 17.75 24.84 -17.23
CA ASP A 576 16.50 25.59 -17.41
C ASP A 576 15.77 25.12 -18.67
N ASN A 577 14.60 24.50 -18.47
CA ASN A 577 13.70 24.01 -19.52
C ASN A 577 14.41 23.24 -20.66
N VAL A 578 15.22 22.24 -20.32
CA VAL A 578 15.87 21.36 -21.31
C VAL A 578 14.87 20.28 -21.75
N GLU A 579 14.48 20.28 -23.02
CA GLU A 579 13.70 19.18 -23.60
C GLU A 579 14.59 17.95 -23.83
N LEU A 580 14.11 16.77 -23.41
CA LEU A 580 14.78 15.50 -23.68
C LEU A 580 14.32 14.97 -25.04
N THR A 581 15.12 15.22 -26.08
CA THR A 581 14.78 14.88 -27.47
C THR A 581 15.14 13.43 -27.85
N GLY A 582 14.56 12.95 -28.95
CA GLY A 582 14.74 11.58 -29.44
C GLY A 582 13.80 10.59 -28.76
N ASP A 583 13.91 9.32 -29.14
CA ASP A 583 12.95 8.30 -28.71
C ASP A 583 13.13 7.93 -27.23
N ALA A 584 12.02 7.73 -26.54
CA ALA A 584 11.98 7.22 -25.17
C ALA A 584 12.52 5.77 -25.12
N PRO A 585 13.05 5.29 -23.98
CA PRO A 585 13.06 5.95 -22.67
C PRO A 585 14.05 7.12 -22.56
N HIS A 586 13.61 8.23 -21.99
CA HIS A 586 14.50 9.30 -21.56
C HIS A 586 15.04 9.02 -20.16
N TRP A 587 16.21 9.53 -19.82
CA TRP A 587 16.78 9.29 -18.49
C TRP A 587 17.63 10.45 -18.01
N ILE A 588 17.68 10.61 -16.68
CA ILE A 588 18.45 11.62 -15.96
C ILE A 588 19.14 10.94 -14.78
N SER A 589 20.44 11.22 -14.59
CA SER A 589 21.25 10.61 -13.54
C SER A 589 22.03 11.68 -12.77
N PHE A 590 21.97 11.64 -11.44
CA PHE A 590 22.86 12.42 -10.58
C PHE A 590 24.18 11.68 -10.36
N THR A 591 24.91 11.41 -11.44
CA THR A 591 26.11 10.57 -11.43
C THR A 591 27.09 11.00 -10.36
N GLY A 592 27.49 10.03 -9.52
CA GLY A 592 28.46 10.24 -8.44
C GLY A 592 27.94 11.01 -7.23
N ALA A 593 26.67 11.40 -7.19
CA ALA A 593 26.09 12.05 -6.03
C ALA A 593 26.22 11.16 -4.78
N ALA A 594 26.52 11.81 -3.65
CA ALA A 594 26.81 11.13 -2.40
C ALA A 594 26.52 12.03 -1.21
N GLU A 595 26.32 11.41 -0.05
CA GLU A 595 26.27 12.13 1.21
C GLU A 595 27.62 12.86 1.42
N ALA A 596 27.57 14.14 1.75
CA ALA A 596 28.74 14.96 2.04
C ALA A 596 28.86 15.22 3.55
N ASP A 597 30.10 15.32 4.03
CA ASP A 597 30.45 15.87 5.34
C ASP A 597 29.78 15.20 6.55
N ALA A 598 29.31 13.95 6.41
CA ALA A 598 28.77 13.17 7.51
C ALA A 598 29.89 12.64 8.41
N ALA A 599 29.88 13.02 9.69
CA ALA A 599 30.83 12.53 10.71
C ALA A 599 30.85 10.99 10.83
N ARG A 600 29.74 10.34 10.46
CA ARG A 600 29.63 8.90 10.17
C ARG A 600 28.66 8.74 9.00
N SER A 601 29.16 8.81 7.77
CA SER A 601 28.36 8.54 6.57
C SER A 601 27.72 7.16 6.70
N LYS A 602 26.45 7.05 6.31
CA LYS A 602 25.86 5.75 6.03
C LYS A 602 26.33 5.29 4.64
N PRO A 603 26.32 3.98 4.35
CA PRO A 603 26.49 3.49 3.00
C PRO A 603 25.52 4.15 2.04
N ASN A 604 26.00 4.69 0.92
CA ASN A 604 25.18 5.52 0.07
C ASN A 604 25.37 5.30 -1.44
N GLY A 605 24.34 5.67 -2.18
CA GLY A 605 24.29 5.65 -3.64
C GLY A 605 23.73 6.95 -4.21
N TYR A 606 23.61 7.00 -5.53
CA TYR A 606 22.99 8.12 -6.24
C TYR A 606 21.65 7.71 -6.84
N ARG A 607 20.84 8.71 -7.20
CA ARG A 607 19.52 8.52 -7.79
C ARG A 607 19.57 8.77 -9.30
N ALA A 608 18.78 8.02 -10.04
CA ALA A 608 18.48 8.29 -11.44
C ALA A 608 16.98 8.10 -11.70
N LEU A 609 16.46 8.87 -12.64
CA LEU A 609 15.07 8.84 -13.07
C LEU A 609 15.03 8.44 -14.55
N ILE A 610 14.27 7.40 -14.88
CA ILE A 610 14.03 6.97 -16.25
C ILE A 610 12.56 7.27 -16.56
N VAL A 611 12.30 7.98 -17.64
CA VAL A 611 10.97 8.25 -18.17
C VAL A 611 10.75 7.27 -19.32
N ARG A 612 10.13 6.12 -19.03
CA ARG A 612 9.84 5.05 -20.00
C ARG A 612 8.81 5.51 -21.03
N ARG A 613 7.86 6.35 -20.61
CA ARG A 613 6.82 6.94 -21.45
C ARG A 613 6.41 8.30 -20.90
N PHE A 614 6.20 9.25 -21.80
CA PHE A 614 5.61 10.56 -21.50
C PHE A 614 4.59 10.86 -22.60
N ASP A 615 3.32 11.01 -22.23
CA ASP A 615 2.26 11.38 -23.17
C ASP A 615 1.43 12.50 -22.58
N ALA A 616 1.50 13.68 -23.20
CA ALA A 616 0.69 14.82 -22.80
C ALA A 616 -0.16 15.32 -23.96
N VAL A 617 -1.44 15.59 -23.70
CA VAL A 617 -2.34 16.31 -24.60
C VAL A 617 -2.74 17.60 -23.89
N ILE A 618 -2.20 18.73 -24.37
CA ILE A 618 -2.38 20.04 -23.75
C ILE A 618 -2.87 21.02 -24.83
N GLY A 619 -4.02 21.64 -24.61
CA GLY A 619 -4.64 22.55 -25.59
C GLY A 619 -4.98 21.87 -26.92
N GLY A 620 -5.14 20.54 -26.93
CA GLY A 620 -5.36 19.72 -28.13
C GLY A 620 -4.08 19.33 -28.88
N GLN A 621 -2.89 19.71 -28.40
CA GLN A 621 -1.61 19.31 -28.99
C GLN A 621 -0.98 18.17 -28.19
N ALA A 622 -0.46 17.16 -28.89
CA ALA A 622 0.25 16.03 -28.29
C ALA A 622 1.75 16.32 -28.13
N TYR A 623 2.32 15.86 -27.01
CA TYR A 623 3.74 15.95 -26.68
C TYR A 623 4.23 14.63 -26.11
N THR A 624 5.37 14.14 -26.60
CA THR A 624 5.96 12.86 -26.21
C THR A 624 7.32 12.99 -25.51
N ASN A 625 7.89 14.20 -25.50
CA ASN A 625 9.17 14.48 -24.88
C ASN A 625 8.98 15.24 -23.57
N PRO A 626 9.55 14.77 -22.45
CA PRO A 626 9.54 15.52 -21.20
C PRO A 626 10.53 16.70 -21.27
N THR A 627 10.22 17.76 -20.51
CA THR A 627 11.13 18.88 -20.27
C THR A 627 11.66 18.81 -18.84
N ILE A 628 12.92 19.14 -18.61
CA ILE A 628 13.54 19.11 -17.29
C ILE A 628 14.09 20.47 -16.86
N SER A 629 14.17 20.69 -15.55
CA SER A 629 14.95 21.76 -14.94
C SER A 629 15.62 21.28 -13.68
N SER A 630 16.74 21.90 -13.32
CA SER A 630 17.55 21.49 -12.19
C SER A 630 17.92 22.70 -11.33
N PRO A 631 17.05 23.11 -10.40
CA PRO A 631 17.36 24.20 -9.48
C PRO A 631 18.35 23.75 -8.40
N VAL A 632 19.24 24.66 -8.00
CA VAL A 632 20.14 24.50 -6.86
C VAL A 632 19.33 24.55 -5.57
N HIS A 633 19.24 23.42 -4.88
CA HIS A 633 18.50 23.29 -3.63
C HIS A 633 19.31 23.77 -2.41
N ALA A 634 20.56 23.32 -2.34
CA ALA A 634 21.52 23.63 -1.29
C ALA A 634 22.88 23.99 -1.90
N THR A 635 23.67 24.81 -1.20
CA THR A 635 24.96 25.33 -1.67
C THR A 635 26.15 24.77 -0.90
N ASP A 636 25.92 24.19 0.28
CA ASP A 636 26.97 23.58 1.10
C ASP A 636 26.43 22.30 1.80
N PRO A 637 26.65 21.11 1.21
CA PRO A 637 27.21 20.89 -0.14
C PRO A 637 26.26 21.39 -1.25
N THR A 638 26.81 21.65 -2.45
CA THR A 638 25.98 21.95 -3.63
C THR A 638 25.13 20.74 -4.01
N ASN A 639 23.81 20.92 -3.94
CA ASN A 639 22.82 19.91 -4.27
C ASN A 639 21.84 20.45 -5.29
N LEU A 640 21.53 19.65 -6.30
CA LEU A 640 20.51 19.97 -7.28
C LEU A 640 19.25 19.14 -7.06
N ASP A 641 18.09 19.78 -7.27
CA ASP A 641 16.85 19.06 -7.52
C ASP A 641 16.70 18.73 -9.00
N LEU A 642 15.79 17.83 -9.32
CA LEU A 642 15.28 17.59 -10.67
C LEU A 642 13.78 17.87 -10.68
N GLU A 643 13.32 18.63 -11.66
CA GLU A 643 11.91 18.91 -11.92
C GLU A 643 11.58 18.46 -13.35
N LEU A 644 10.67 17.49 -13.51
CA LEU A 644 9.98 17.28 -14.77
C LEU A 644 8.94 18.39 -14.94
N ARG A 645 8.88 18.99 -16.12
CA ARG A 645 8.04 20.14 -16.43
C ARG A 645 7.21 19.88 -17.69
N PRO A 646 6.08 20.58 -17.84
CA PRO A 646 5.39 20.65 -19.13
C PRO A 646 6.34 21.21 -20.21
N PRO A 647 6.02 21.00 -21.49
CA PRO A 647 6.73 21.62 -22.59
C PRO A 647 6.93 23.13 -22.38
N GLN A 648 8.07 23.64 -22.85
CA GLN A 648 8.47 25.03 -22.61
C GLN A 648 7.37 26.02 -23.02
N GLY A 649 7.10 26.99 -22.15
CA GLY A 649 6.12 28.06 -22.38
C GLY A 649 4.68 27.67 -22.01
N ILE A 650 4.38 26.40 -21.75
CA ILE A 650 3.06 25.98 -21.28
C ILE A 650 2.91 26.31 -19.80
N ARG A 651 1.92 27.16 -19.52
CA ARG A 651 1.49 27.52 -18.16
C ARG A 651 -0.01 27.37 -17.96
N ARG A 652 -0.78 27.39 -19.06
CA ARG A 652 -2.23 27.30 -19.02
C ARG A 652 -2.67 25.91 -19.45
N PHE A 653 -3.45 25.27 -18.60
CA PHE A 653 -4.11 23.99 -18.84
C PHE A 653 -5.60 24.25 -18.92
N LYS A 654 -6.25 23.66 -19.92
CA LYS A 654 -7.70 23.71 -20.07
C LYS A 654 -8.31 22.46 -19.46
N LYS A 655 -9.57 22.58 -19.07
CA LYS A 655 -10.37 21.40 -18.74
C LYS A 655 -10.29 20.35 -19.85
N GLY A 656 -9.93 19.13 -19.48
CA GLY A 656 -9.75 17.98 -20.38
C GLY A 656 -8.31 17.75 -20.84
N ASP A 657 -7.37 18.65 -20.57
CA ASP A 657 -5.94 18.39 -20.78
C ASP A 657 -5.49 17.22 -19.90
N ARG A 658 -4.59 16.38 -20.43
CA ARG A 658 -4.15 15.14 -19.78
C ARG A 658 -2.65 14.93 -19.93
N ILE A 659 -2.03 14.39 -18.89
CA ILE A 659 -0.60 14.04 -18.87
C ILE A 659 -0.46 12.67 -18.23
N GLU A 660 0.14 11.72 -18.94
CA GLU A 660 0.52 10.39 -18.46
C GLU A 660 2.04 10.25 -18.47
N MET A 661 2.61 9.64 -17.42
CA MET A 661 4.03 9.33 -17.34
C MET A 661 4.25 7.95 -16.71
N ASP A 662 5.09 7.14 -17.35
CA ASP A 662 5.67 5.93 -16.75
C ASP A 662 7.10 6.25 -16.36
N ILE A 663 7.35 6.42 -15.06
CA ILE A 663 8.67 6.75 -14.52
C ILE A 663 9.21 5.62 -13.65
N GLU A 664 10.51 5.42 -13.74
CA GLU A 664 11.25 4.48 -12.92
C GLU A 664 12.32 5.25 -12.14
N LEU A 665 12.20 5.24 -10.81
CA LEU A 665 13.21 5.78 -9.91
C LEU A 665 14.12 4.64 -9.46
N ILE A 666 15.41 4.77 -9.77
CA ILE A 666 16.44 3.81 -9.36
C ILE A 666 17.48 4.47 -8.46
N THR A 667 18.05 3.66 -7.58
CA THR A 667 19.18 4.07 -6.74
C THR A 667 20.36 3.13 -6.95
N LEU A 668 21.52 3.68 -7.26
CA LEU A 668 22.65 2.92 -7.75
C LEU A 668 23.87 3.07 -6.83
N PRO A 669 24.55 1.97 -6.48
CA PRO A 669 25.90 2.03 -5.91
C PRO A 669 26.86 2.75 -6.87
N ARG A 670 27.86 3.44 -6.32
CA ARG A 670 28.86 4.19 -7.12
C ARG A 670 29.99 3.31 -7.63
N VAL A 671 30.43 2.35 -6.82
CA VAL A 671 31.60 1.50 -7.11
C VAL A 671 31.36 0.05 -6.68
N ALA A 672 32.10 -0.89 -7.26
CA ALA A 672 31.94 -2.32 -6.99
C ALA A 672 32.28 -2.72 -5.54
N ASP A 673 33.19 -2.01 -4.87
CA ASP A 673 33.59 -2.32 -3.49
C ASP A 673 32.45 -2.08 -2.49
N ASP A 674 31.63 -1.06 -2.77
CA ASP A 674 30.48 -0.67 -1.97
C ASP A 674 29.28 -1.59 -2.22
N TYR A 675 29.21 -2.27 -3.37
CA TYR A 675 28.14 -3.21 -3.66
C TYR A 675 28.44 -4.60 -3.07
N TYR A 676 27.56 -5.06 -2.18
CA TYR A 676 27.71 -6.37 -1.54
C TYR A 676 26.72 -7.43 -2.05
N GLY A 677 25.83 -7.06 -2.97
CA GLY A 677 24.80 -7.96 -3.50
C GLY A 677 25.38 -9.10 -4.36
N PRO A 678 24.58 -10.14 -4.60
CA PRO A 678 25.06 -11.36 -5.24
C PRO A 678 25.15 -11.28 -6.77
N ASN A 679 24.54 -10.29 -7.43
CA ASN A 679 24.51 -10.20 -8.88
C ASN A 679 25.92 -9.94 -9.47
N GLN A 680 26.51 -10.94 -10.11
CA GLN A 680 27.88 -10.87 -10.62
C GLN A 680 28.00 -10.03 -11.89
N GLY A 681 27.00 -10.07 -12.77
CA GLY A 681 26.94 -9.22 -13.97
C GLY A 681 26.99 -7.75 -13.61
N PHE A 682 26.15 -7.34 -12.65
CA PHE A 682 26.14 -5.97 -12.14
C PHE A 682 27.43 -5.59 -11.43
N LYS A 683 28.01 -6.48 -10.62
CA LYS A 683 29.30 -6.22 -9.97
C LYS A 683 30.44 -6.00 -10.97
N ARG A 684 30.52 -6.80 -12.04
CA ARG A 684 31.49 -6.61 -13.14
C ARG A 684 31.24 -5.30 -13.88
N HIS A 685 29.97 -4.92 -14.07
CA HIS A 685 29.61 -3.63 -14.64
C HIS A 685 30.14 -2.46 -13.78
N LEU A 686 29.89 -2.47 -12.46
CA LEU A 686 30.38 -1.42 -11.56
C LEU A 686 31.90 -1.34 -11.52
N ALA A 687 32.60 -2.46 -11.65
CA ALA A 687 34.07 -2.49 -11.68
C ALA A 687 34.63 -1.87 -12.98
N SER A 688 33.93 -2.03 -14.10
CA SER A 688 34.33 -1.45 -15.40
C SER A 688 33.86 -0.01 -15.59
N HIS A 689 32.82 0.40 -14.87
CA HIS A 689 32.19 1.72 -15.00
C HIS A 689 31.94 2.38 -13.63
N PRO A 690 32.98 2.59 -12.81
CA PRO A 690 32.81 3.23 -11.51
C PRO A 690 32.28 4.66 -11.69
N THR A 691 31.23 5.01 -10.94
CA THR A 691 30.66 6.37 -10.91
C THR A 691 30.32 6.87 -12.32
N SER A 692 29.52 6.12 -13.07
CA SER A 692 29.24 6.38 -14.48
C SER A 692 27.75 6.37 -14.80
N TRP A 693 27.32 7.30 -15.65
CA TRP A 693 25.98 7.31 -16.26
C TRP A 693 25.65 6.00 -16.99
N LYS A 694 26.67 5.26 -17.44
CA LYS A 694 26.49 3.96 -18.10
C LYS A 694 25.78 2.93 -17.22
N THR A 695 25.83 3.09 -15.89
CA THR A 695 25.07 2.24 -14.96
C THR A 695 23.59 2.55 -15.00
N THR A 696 23.20 3.83 -15.12
CA THR A 696 21.81 4.20 -15.43
C THR A 696 21.40 3.69 -16.81
N TYR A 697 22.23 3.90 -17.82
CA TYR A 697 21.91 3.48 -19.18
C TYR A 697 21.78 1.95 -19.33
N ARG A 698 22.53 1.16 -18.53
CA ARG A 698 22.34 -0.29 -18.46
C ARG A 698 20.90 -0.69 -18.13
N GLU A 699 20.24 0.03 -17.22
CA GLU A 699 18.82 -0.21 -16.89
C GLU A 699 17.89 0.22 -18.02
N VAL A 700 18.19 1.36 -18.65
CA VAL A 700 17.42 1.91 -19.77
C VAL A 700 17.42 0.93 -20.95
N SER A 701 18.60 0.62 -21.48
CA SER A 701 18.74 -0.26 -22.65
C SER A 701 18.44 -1.71 -22.31
N GLY A 702 18.87 -2.17 -21.13
CA GLY A 702 18.72 -3.55 -20.72
C GLY A 702 17.27 -3.98 -20.51
N ASN A 703 16.42 -3.11 -19.96
CA ASN A 703 15.00 -3.42 -19.71
C ASN A 703 14.04 -2.73 -20.70
N SER A 704 14.52 -2.37 -21.89
CA SER A 704 13.66 -2.08 -23.05
C SER A 704 13.28 -3.38 -23.75
N LEU A 705 12.40 -4.15 -23.12
CA LEU A 705 12.13 -5.55 -23.47
C LEU A 705 11.27 -5.68 -24.73
N GLU A 706 11.68 -6.58 -25.63
CA GLU A 706 10.85 -7.06 -26.73
C GLU A 706 10.30 -8.45 -26.38
N LEU A 707 9.00 -8.65 -26.65
CA LEU A 707 8.28 -9.85 -26.23
C LEU A 707 7.57 -10.47 -27.45
N ASP A 708 7.81 -11.76 -27.68
CA ASP A 708 6.97 -12.58 -28.56
C ASP A 708 6.16 -13.56 -27.70
N VAL A 709 4.83 -13.46 -27.77
CA VAL A 709 3.92 -14.20 -26.90
C VAL A 709 2.94 -15.01 -27.72
N THR A 710 2.89 -16.30 -27.44
CA THR A 710 1.85 -17.22 -27.95
C THR A 710 1.01 -17.76 -26.80
N GLY A 711 -0.28 -18.00 -27.06
CA GLY A 711 -1.22 -18.44 -26.02
C GLY A 711 -1.64 -17.35 -25.02
N GLY A 712 -1.19 -16.10 -25.20
CA GLY A 712 -1.55 -14.95 -24.37
C GLY A 712 -1.53 -13.62 -25.14
N ARG A 713 -1.78 -12.52 -24.43
CA ARG A 713 -1.67 -11.15 -24.96
C ARG A 713 -0.85 -10.29 -24.01
N VAL A 714 0.20 -9.66 -24.51
CA VAL A 714 0.98 -8.67 -23.74
C VAL A 714 0.09 -7.48 -23.40
N LEU A 715 0.07 -7.10 -22.12
CA LEU A 715 -0.59 -5.89 -21.61
C LEU A 715 0.43 -4.80 -21.26
N ARG A 716 1.63 -5.19 -20.84
CA ARG A 716 2.74 -4.30 -20.51
C ARG A 716 4.07 -5.03 -20.72
N ASN A 717 5.09 -4.32 -21.20
CA ASN A 717 6.41 -4.91 -21.44
C ASN A 717 7.30 -4.86 -20.19
N TYR A 718 7.25 -3.80 -19.38
CA TYR A 718 8.06 -3.70 -18.16
C TYR A 718 7.34 -2.92 -17.03
N PRO A 719 7.07 -3.54 -15.86
CA PRO A 719 7.00 -4.99 -15.60
C PRO A 719 6.24 -5.77 -16.68
N ILE A 720 6.64 -7.02 -16.95
CA ILE A 720 5.96 -7.85 -17.95
C ILE A 720 4.59 -8.26 -17.39
N VAL A 721 3.51 -7.94 -18.12
CA VAL A 721 2.15 -8.37 -17.79
C VAL A 721 1.52 -9.03 -19.01
N ILE A 722 1.08 -10.27 -18.86
CA ILE A 722 0.51 -11.09 -19.93
C ILE A 722 -0.87 -11.57 -19.52
N GLN A 723 -1.87 -11.27 -20.33
CA GLN A 723 -3.19 -11.88 -20.24
C GLN A 723 -3.14 -13.29 -20.82
N ALA A 724 -3.28 -14.32 -19.99
CA ALA A 724 -3.36 -15.70 -20.46
C ALA A 724 -4.66 -15.92 -21.28
N LYS A 725 -4.55 -16.65 -22.39
CA LYS A 725 -5.66 -17.02 -23.29
C LYS A 725 -5.72 -18.52 -23.60
N ALA A 726 -4.67 -19.26 -23.31
CA ALA A 726 -4.57 -20.71 -23.46
C ALA A 726 -3.99 -21.37 -22.21
N SER A 727 -4.11 -22.70 -22.13
CA SER A 727 -3.53 -23.52 -21.05
C SER A 727 -2.00 -23.57 -21.09
N GLU A 728 -1.40 -23.12 -22.20
CA GLU A 728 0.04 -22.94 -22.32
C GLU A 728 0.29 -21.54 -22.88
N VAL A 729 1.18 -20.78 -22.24
CA VAL A 729 1.58 -19.45 -22.66
C VAL A 729 3.09 -19.45 -22.81
N SER A 730 3.59 -19.27 -24.04
CA SER A 730 5.02 -19.15 -24.31
C SER A 730 5.40 -17.70 -24.52
N VAL A 731 6.56 -17.33 -24.02
CA VAL A 731 7.08 -15.95 -24.00
C VAL A 731 8.56 -16.02 -24.36
N ALA A 732 8.92 -15.54 -25.55
CA ALA A 732 10.30 -15.21 -25.86
C ALA A 732 10.57 -13.76 -25.43
N ILE A 733 11.68 -13.54 -24.73
CA ILE A 733 12.08 -12.26 -24.17
C ILE A 733 13.45 -11.91 -24.72
N HIS A 734 13.54 -10.77 -25.41
CA HIS A 734 14.79 -10.15 -25.80
C HIS A 734 15.12 -9.00 -24.83
N GLY A 735 16.35 -9.00 -24.33
CA GLY A 735 16.82 -8.10 -23.27
C GLY A 735 16.55 -8.66 -21.86
N GLY A 736 16.76 -7.79 -20.88
CA GLY A 736 16.65 -8.08 -19.46
C GLY A 736 17.93 -7.76 -18.72
N VAL A 737 17.81 -7.00 -17.63
CA VAL A 737 18.88 -6.86 -16.62
C VAL A 737 18.32 -7.05 -15.22
N GLY A 738 19.09 -7.75 -14.39
CA GLY A 738 18.66 -8.11 -13.04
C GLY A 738 17.49 -9.11 -13.01
N ALA A 739 16.68 -8.98 -11.96
CA ALA A 739 15.44 -9.74 -11.84
C ALA A 739 14.30 -8.98 -12.55
N VAL A 740 13.64 -9.61 -13.53
CA VAL A 740 12.53 -9.02 -14.28
C VAL A 740 11.21 -9.64 -13.85
N PRO A 741 10.24 -8.86 -13.33
CA PRO A 741 8.94 -9.37 -12.91
C PRO A 741 8.09 -9.74 -14.13
N ILE A 742 7.47 -10.92 -14.07
CA ILE A 742 6.48 -11.39 -15.05
C ILE A 742 5.21 -11.80 -14.34
N GLN A 743 4.09 -11.21 -14.74
CA GLN A 743 2.76 -11.50 -14.22
C GLN A 743 1.86 -12.10 -15.30
N PHE A 744 1.22 -13.22 -14.99
CA PHE A 744 0.19 -13.84 -15.81
C PHE A 744 -1.18 -13.59 -15.21
N CYS A 745 -2.06 -12.92 -15.96
CA CYS A 745 -3.40 -12.53 -15.55
C CYS A 745 -4.50 -13.39 -16.19
N GLY A 746 -5.68 -13.40 -15.56
CA GLY A 746 -6.86 -14.12 -16.05
C GLY A 746 -6.77 -15.64 -15.90
N LEU A 747 -5.96 -16.10 -14.95
CA LEU A 747 -5.83 -17.53 -14.68
C LEU A 747 -7.06 -18.01 -13.94
N ALA A 748 -7.65 -19.11 -14.42
CA ALA A 748 -8.84 -19.66 -13.80
C ALA A 748 -8.54 -20.29 -12.44
N ASN A 749 -7.32 -20.69 -12.12
CA ASN A 749 -6.98 -21.33 -10.83
C ASN A 749 -5.70 -20.70 -10.25
N ARG A 750 -5.62 -20.61 -8.92
CA ARG A 750 -4.40 -20.20 -8.20
C ARG A 750 -3.26 -21.23 -8.24
N SER A 751 -3.61 -22.50 -8.40
CA SER A 751 -2.68 -23.64 -8.34
C SER A 751 -2.70 -24.44 -9.64
N GLY A 752 -1.81 -25.43 -9.75
CA GLY A 752 -1.63 -26.21 -10.98
C GLY A 752 -0.86 -25.45 -12.07
N GLN A 753 -0.21 -24.34 -11.70
CA GLN A 753 0.58 -23.51 -12.59
C GLN A 753 2.05 -23.86 -12.43
N ARG A 754 2.76 -24.05 -13.54
CA ARG A 754 4.20 -24.28 -13.51
C ARG A 754 4.88 -23.52 -14.63
N LEU A 755 5.88 -22.72 -14.25
CA LEU A 755 6.71 -21.98 -15.18
C LEU A 755 7.95 -22.81 -15.53
N PHE A 756 8.31 -22.83 -16.80
CA PHE A 756 9.50 -23.47 -17.33
C PHE A 756 10.33 -22.47 -18.11
N GLN A 757 11.65 -22.61 -18.04
CA GLN A 757 12.56 -22.01 -19.01
C GLN A 757 12.86 -23.04 -20.10
N ILE A 758 12.98 -22.61 -21.35
CA ILE A 758 13.50 -23.46 -22.43
C ILE A 758 15.02 -23.29 -22.47
N VAL A 759 15.74 -24.37 -22.19
CA VAL A 759 17.21 -24.43 -22.23
C VAL A 759 17.60 -25.57 -23.17
N ASP A 760 18.35 -25.26 -24.23
CA ASP A 760 18.74 -26.22 -25.27
C ASP A 760 17.54 -27.02 -25.84
N GLY A 761 16.41 -26.33 -26.05
CA GLY A 761 15.16 -26.92 -26.56
C GLY A 761 14.40 -27.79 -25.55
N ARG A 762 14.81 -27.81 -24.27
CA ARG A 762 14.17 -28.61 -23.21
C ARG A 762 13.51 -27.72 -22.17
N ARG A 763 12.35 -28.15 -21.68
CA ARG A 763 11.65 -27.51 -20.54
C ARG A 763 12.36 -27.82 -19.24
N VAL A 764 12.98 -26.81 -18.64
CA VAL A 764 13.55 -26.85 -17.29
C VAL A 764 12.60 -26.13 -16.36
N ALA A 765 12.12 -26.82 -15.32
CA ALA A 765 11.20 -26.19 -14.36
C ALA A 765 11.90 -25.03 -13.65
N PHE A 766 11.26 -23.87 -13.62
CA PHE A 766 11.76 -22.72 -12.89
C PHE A 766 11.53 -22.92 -11.39
N ASP A 767 12.60 -22.83 -10.60
CA ASP A 767 12.55 -22.97 -9.15
C ASP A 767 13.59 -22.06 -8.49
N GLN A 768 13.10 -21.16 -7.64
CA GLN A 768 13.92 -20.28 -6.80
C GLN A 768 13.58 -20.49 -5.31
N SER A 769 13.00 -21.63 -4.97
CA SER A 769 12.59 -21.91 -3.61
C SER A 769 13.77 -22.11 -2.67
N VAL A 770 13.59 -21.67 -1.43
CA VAL A 770 14.49 -21.97 -0.30
C VAL A 770 13.73 -22.74 0.76
N HIS A 771 12.49 -22.31 1.05
CA HIS A 771 11.60 -22.96 2.03
C HIS A 771 10.39 -23.66 1.39
N GLY A 772 10.44 -23.86 0.08
CA GLY A 772 9.34 -24.44 -0.69
C GLY A 772 8.22 -23.43 -0.94
N ASN A 773 7.80 -23.34 -2.20
CA ASN A 773 6.68 -22.49 -2.64
C ASN A 773 6.84 -21.01 -2.25
N ASP A 774 8.08 -20.53 -2.17
CA ASP A 774 8.43 -19.20 -1.70
C ASP A 774 9.11 -18.34 -2.77
N PHE A 775 8.66 -18.39 -4.03
CA PHE A 775 9.24 -17.58 -5.10
C PHE A 775 8.25 -17.08 -6.15
N TRP A 776 6.96 -17.24 -5.91
CA TRP A 776 5.90 -16.61 -6.69
C TRP A 776 4.81 -16.11 -5.75
N GLN A 777 4.06 -15.10 -6.17
CA GLN A 777 2.88 -14.64 -5.45
C GLN A 777 1.63 -14.90 -6.28
N VAL A 778 0.50 -15.00 -5.59
CA VAL A 778 -0.81 -15.08 -6.20
C VAL A 778 -1.62 -13.89 -5.67
N ASP A 779 -2.30 -13.18 -6.56
CA ASP A 779 -3.28 -12.16 -6.21
C ASP A 779 -4.61 -12.52 -6.88
N PHE A 780 -5.73 -12.33 -6.18
CA PHE A 780 -7.06 -12.56 -6.74
C PHE A 780 -7.67 -11.25 -7.26
N ASP A 781 -8.13 -11.28 -8.51
CA ASP A 781 -8.83 -10.19 -9.18
C ASP A 781 -10.34 -10.42 -9.08
N SER A 782 -11.00 -9.65 -8.22
CA SER A 782 -12.45 -9.74 -8.02
C SER A 782 -13.26 -9.17 -9.18
N ALA A 783 -12.70 -8.32 -10.03
CA ALA A 783 -13.43 -7.76 -11.16
C ALA A 783 -13.70 -8.81 -12.25
N SER A 784 -12.73 -9.69 -12.48
CA SER A 784 -12.83 -10.78 -13.47
C SER A 784 -13.02 -12.15 -12.84
N ASN A 785 -13.00 -12.28 -11.52
CA ASN A 785 -13.03 -13.55 -10.78
C ASN A 785 -11.93 -14.52 -11.27
N THR A 786 -10.70 -14.01 -11.34
CA THR A 786 -9.53 -14.75 -11.84
C THR A 786 -8.31 -14.47 -10.97
N TYR A 787 -7.26 -15.26 -11.15
CA TYR A 787 -5.98 -15.07 -10.46
C TYR A 787 -4.94 -14.39 -11.35
N ARG A 788 -4.05 -13.66 -10.69
CA ARG A 788 -2.79 -13.16 -11.21
C ARG A 788 -1.66 -13.90 -10.50
N ILE A 789 -0.68 -14.41 -11.25
CA ILE A 789 0.52 -15.06 -10.67
C ILE A 789 1.75 -14.31 -11.14
N THR A 790 2.61 -13.93 -10.20
CA THR A 790 3.83 -13.16 -10.48
C THR A 790 5.08 -13.94 -10.11
N TYR A 791 6.05 -13.97 -11.02
CA TYR A 791 7.41 -14.50 -10.85
C TYR A 791 8.44 -13.37 -11.09
N ASN A 792 9.71 -13.61 -10.77
CA ASN A 792 10.81 -12.70 -11.11
C ASN A 792 11.93 -13.51 -11.79
N LEU A 793 12.11 -13.27 -13.08
CA LEU A 793 13.00 -14.02 -13.95
C LEU A 793 14.43 -13.48 -13.83
N PRO A 794 15.45 -14.34 -13.67
CA PRO A 794 16.84 -13.93 -13.70
C PRO A 794 17.29 -13.74 -15.16
N LEU A 795 17.08 -12.55 -15.72
CA LEU A 795 17.39 -12.28 -17.14
C LEU A 795 18.77 -11.67 -17.34
N ASP A 796 19.50 -11.38 -16.26
CA ASP A 796 20.87 -10.88 -16.36
C ASP A 796 21.77 -11.88 -17.11
N GLU A 797 22.74 -11.35 -17.87
CA GLU A 797 23.73 -12.10 -18.66
C GLU A 797 23.23 -12.84 -19.93
N THR A 798 21.91 -13.04 -20.11
CA THR A 798 21.36 -13.71 -21.31
C THR A 798 20.46 -12.77 -22.09
N VAL A 799 20.81 -12.51 -23.35
CA VAL A 799 20.05 -11.57 -24.20
C VAL A 799 18.71 -12.14 -24.63
N ASP A 800 18.65 -13.43 -24.95
CA ASP A 800 17.43 -14.09 -25.43
C ASP A 800 17.05 -15.25 -24.51
N THR A 801 15.83 -15.22 -23.98
CA THR A 801 15.29 -16.31 -23.16
C THR A 801 13.89 -16.69 -23.59
N GLU A 802 13.53 -17.96 -23.45
CA GLU A 802 12.18 -18.45 -23.73
C GLU A 802 11.60 -19.11 -22.48
N TRP A 803 10.36 -18.77 -22.18
CA TRP A 803 9.63 -19.19 -20.99
C TRP A 803 8.27 -19.72 -21.35
N VAL A 804 7.80 -20.75 -20.63
CA VAL A 804 6.49 -21.36 -20.87
C VAL A 804 5.77 -21.56 -19.55
N LEU A 805 4.61 -20.90 -19.40
CA LEU A 805 3.66 -21.20 -18.32
C LEU A 805 2.73 -22.31 -18.77
N VAL A 806 2.66 -23.40 -18.00
CA VAL A 806 1.73 -24.51 -18.23
C VAL A 806 0.69 -24.56 -17.12
N GLN A 807 -0.57 -24.57 -17.52
CA GLN A 807 -1.72 -24.83 -16.65
C GLN A 807 -2.04 -26.33 -16.69
N SER A 808 -1.81 -27.06 -15.60
CA SER A 808 -2.26 -28.45 -15.53
C SER A 808 -3.78 -28.51 -15.45
N SER A 809 -4.44 -29.30 -16.31
CA SER A 809 -5.85 -29.62 -16.11
C SER A 809 -6.00 -30.37 -14.79
N ALA A 810 -6.92 -29.93 -13.92
CA ALA A 810 -7.19 -30.52 -12.60
C ALA A 810 -7.61 -32.02 -12.61
N ALA A 811 -7.58 -32.69 -13.76
CA ALA A 811 -8.00 -34.08 -13.96
C ALA A 811 -6.89 -35.13 -13.80
N SER A 812 -5.65 -34.76 -13.44
CA SER A 812 -4.58 -35.74 -13.21
C SER A 812 -3.84 -35.51 -11.89
N ARG A 813 -4.50 -35.84 -10.77
CA ARG A 813 -3.85 -36.29 -9.54
C ARG A 813 -4.57 -37.52 -9.02
#